data_AF-A0A545UXU7-F1
#
_entry.id   AF-A0A545UXU7-F1
#
_cell.length_a   1.000
_cell.length_b   1.000
_cell.length_c   1.000
_cell.angle_alpha   90.00
_cell.angle_beta   90.00
_cell.angle_gamma   90.00
#
_symmetry.space_group_name_H-M   'P 1'
#
loop_
_entity.id
_entity.type
_entity.pdbx_description
1 polymer ?
#
loop_
_entity_poly.entity_id
_entity_poly.type
_entity_poly.pdbx_seq_one_letter_code
_entity_poly.pdbx_strand_id
1 'polypeptide(L)'
;MMQLSSFALATAVALIPFTSAAPAEAKTTDGISSCGSAWMPRDDVAIGQATDKRPGFSSAVQAFCSAANGRTVKPNGYLSLSTEVFLNGGKNPSEYGIQGFVNFEVHNKIKSDHTISKNDCLRYLNALSADGGKCSGADNKDTKGGTWQVGPDGISYHALGYETPPKEDAVNKIFEGSAITAQSANKGAGPPLKPWPFGSLDNIKPVACHSHNDYDRNVPVFSAFSAGCIAIEADVFLSGGDVIIGHVFPTPGRTLRLQYTEPLRAILDHNNGGSPGEIGIYKARPDQKIVLMVDFKTSDSKTLDAVVAALQPLRDGKYLSHVADGKFVQRAVTVVASGNAPFDRIDSGDGVPNRDVFYDANVDKLESKYTTINSYYASADFKSAIGNPSSPAAFSDSQKAKVKSQVDAAHAAGLKVRYWNLPGEYMWEPLAALGVDYLNADDMSNTARLRRIQYSANYKNISSKPPETMQLPSMSLPAVLGLASLATAHMQMTSPPPFRSSHNPYTTSVDYDMNSPLEASGANYPCKGYHKLLGTPQGRSVATWRAGGSYSFSVAGSATHNGGSCQVSLSYDGGQTFTAIHSYVGGCPLKSTWPFTLPNDTPAGEALFAWSWFNNIGNREMYMNCAHVTIEGRAAAADAEAGAGAGADAGAEAETAAGVSLNERAPSDPFRSRPRMFAANVANGCSTVEGADVLFPKLGPDVDNVSRKTSPPRGNCN
;
A
#
# COMPACT_ATOMS: atom_id res chain seq x y z
N MET A 1 -70.23 34.24 12.72
CA MET A 1 -69.62 34.14 14.08
C MET A 1 -68.56 33.06 13.98
N MET A 2 -67.25 33.38 14.03
CA MET A 2 -66.45 33.66 15.24
C MET A 2 -66.40 32.43 16.17
N GLN A 3 -65.25 31.94 16.65
CA GLN A 3 -63.85 32.36 16.49
C GLN A 3 -62.89 31.21 16.90
N LEU A 4 -61.60 31.36 16.58
CA LEU A 4 -60.37 30.92 17.29
C LEU A 4 -60.58 30.07 18.58
N SER A 5 -59.86 28.97 18.85
CA SER A 5 -58.43 28.89 19.27
C SER A 5 -58.13 27.41 19.61
N SER A 6 -56.91 26.87 19.77
CA SER A 6 -55.51 27.28 19.48
C SER A 6 -54.62 26.01 19.56
N PHE A 7 -53.38 26.05 19.03
CA PHE A 7 -52.38 24.99 19.22
C PHE A 7 -51.40 25.34 20.36
N ALA A 8 -51.16 24.39 21.27
CA ALA A 8 -50.11 24.50 22.29
C ALA A 8 -48.83 23.77 21.83
N LEU A 9 -47.71 24.47 21.85
CA LEU A 9 -46.41 23.97 21.41
C LEU A 9 -45.71 23.21 22.56
N ALA A 10 -45.48 21.91 22.40
CA ALA A 10 -44.68 21.12 23.34
C ALA A 10 -43.25 20.93 22.80
N THR A 11 -42.32 21.76 23.24
CA THR A 11 -40.90 21.65 22.89
C THR A 11 -40.25 20.45 23.58
N ALA A 12 -40.10 19.34 22.85
CA ALA A 12 -39.23 18.24 23.24
C ALA A 12 -37.77 18.60 22.92
N VAL A 13 -36.97 18.86 23.95
CA VAL A 13 -35.52 19.09 23.81
C VAL A 13 -34.84 17.74 23.51
N ALA A 14 -34.54 17.49 22.24
CA ALA A 14 -33.72 16.37 21.83
C ALA A 14 -32.25 16.64 22.18
N LEU A 15 -31.78 16.06 23.29
CA LEU A 15 -30.38 16.01 23.65
C LEU A 15 -29.59 15.31 22.52
N ILE A 16 -28.68 16.04 21.88
CA ILE A 16 -27.74 15.47 20.92
C ILE A 16 -26.77 14.56 21.69
N PRO A 17 -26.72 13.25 21.42
CA PRO A 17 -25.72 12.40 22.05
C PRO A 17 -24.35 12.72 21.44
N PHE A 18 -23.36 13.02 22.29
CA PHE A 18 -21.97 12.95 21.87
C PHE A 18 -21.68 11.53 21.40
N THR A 19 -21.39 11.35 20.11
CA THR A 19 -21.01 10.05 19.56
C THR A 19 -19.60 9.69 20.02
N SER A 20 -19.49 9.07 21.19
CA SER A 20 -18.34 8.23 21.50
C SER A 20 -18.20 7.18 20.41
N ALA A 21 -16.99 6.97 19.88
CA ALA A 21 -16.72 5.87 18.97
C ALA A 21 -17.20 4.55 19.62
N ALA A 22 -18.09 3.83 18.94
CA ALA A 22 -18.60 2.57 19.46
C ALA A 22 -17.43 1.57 19.61
N PRO A 23 -17.35 0.81 20.72
CA PRO A 23 -16.35 -0.24 20.86
C PRO A 23 -16.55 -1.26 19.72
N ALA A 24 -15.46 -1.67 19.09
CA ALA A 24 -15.50 -2.63 17.99
C ALA A 24 -16.19 -3.93 18.42
N GLU A 25 -17.23 -4.33 17.70
CA GLU A 25 -18.04 -5.49 18.05
C GLU A 25 -17.20 -6.77 17.85
N ALA A 26 -17.04 -7.54 18.93
CA ALA A 26 -16.14 -8.68 18.97
C ALA A 26 -16.65 -9.82 18.08
N LYS A 27 -15.92 -10.09 16.99
CA LYS A 27 -16.18 -11.26 16.14
C LYS A 27 -15.84 -12.54 16.91
N THR A 28 -16.85 -13.35 17.19
CA THR A 28 -16.68 -14.69 17.77
C THR A 28 -16.26 -15.68 16.67
N THR A 29 -15.01 -16.13 16.68
CA THR A 29 -14.59 -17.38 16.05
C THR A 29 -13.95 -18.25 17.12
N ASP A 30 -14.04 -19.57 16.95
CA ASP A 30 -13.76 -20.54 18.01
C ASP A 30 -12.30 -20.49 18.48
N GLY A 31 -12.09 -19.91 19.67
CA GLY A 31 -10.85 -20.01 20.45
C GLY A 31 -9.72 -19.01 20.17
N ILE A 32 -9.98 -17.91 19.46
CA ILE A 32 -8.94 -16.97 19.00
C ILE A 32 -9.19 -15.55 19.56
N SER A 33 -8.14 -14.88 20.07
CA SER A 33 -8.27 -13.56 20.72
C SER A 33 -8.12 -12.42 19.70
N SER A 34 -9.12 -11.55 19.59
CA SER A 34 -9.00 -10.25 18.91
C SER A 34 -9.63 -9.16 19.77
N CYS A 35 -8.96 -8.87 20.88
CA CYS A 35 -9.37 -7.83 21.81
C CYS A 35 -9.17 -6.40 21.26
N GLY A 36 -8.41 -6.24 20.16
CA GLY A 36 -8.24 -5.00 19.40
C GLY A 36 -8.61 -5.17 17.92
N SER A 37 -8.05 -4.33 17.05
CA SER A 37 -8.29 -4.38 15.60
C SER A 37 -7.56 -5.53 14.88
N ALA A 38 -6.62 -6.20 15.54
CA ALA A 38 -5.81 -7.28 14.98
C ALA A 38 -5.99 -8.60 15.74
N TRP A 39 -6.07 -9.68 14.97
CA TRP A 39 -6.29 -11.07 15.43
C TRP A 39 -4.98 -11.79 15.75
N MET A 40 -4.97 -12.56 16.85
CA MET A 40 -3.85 -13.41 17.28
C MET A 40 -4.31 -14.76 17.85
N PRO A 41 -3.52 -15.85 17.69
CA PRO A 41 -3.83 -17.14 18.28
C PRO A 41 -3.74 -17.08 19.82
N ARG A 42 -4.54 -17.91 20.50
CA ARG A 42 -4.45 -18.06 21.96
C ARG A 42 -3.10 -18.66 22.36
N ASP A 43 -2.74 -19.76 21.73
CA ASP A 43 -1.55 -20.55 22.06
C ASP A 43 -0.35 -20.17 21.17
N ASP A 44 0.85 -20.56 21.60
CA ASP A 44 2.09 -20.38 20.82
C ASP A 44 2.03 -21.17 19.51
N VAL A 45 2.54 -20.55 18.44
CA VAL A 45 2.45 -21.12 17.09
C VAL A 45 3.82 -21.44 16.51
N ALA A 46 3.90 -22.55 15.79
CA ALA A 46 5.10 -22.99 15.09
C ALA A 46 4.98 -22.61 13.60
N ILE A 47 5.88 -21.74 13.14
CA ILE A 47 5.90 -21.20 11.78
C ILE A 47 7.21 -21.59 11.07
N GLY A 48 7.29 -21.32 9.77
CA GLY A 48 8.47 -21.55 8.95
C GLY A 48 8.89 -23.01 8.95
N GLN A 49 7.95 -23.93 8.71
CA GLN A 49 8.16 -25.38 8.82
C GLN A 49 8.65 -25.80 10.22
N ALA A 50 8.03 -25.24 11.26
CA ALA A 50 8.37 -25.41 12.68
C ALA A 50 9.82 -24.99 13.09
N THR A 51 10.54 -24.26 12.24
CA THR A 51 11.86 -23.69 12.57
C THR A 51 11.79 -22.44 13.45
N ASP A 52 10.59 -21.89 13.62
CA ASP A 52 10.35 -20.74 14.47
C ASP A 52 9.09 -20.91 15.34
N LYS A 53 9.15 -20.42 16.57
CA LYS A 53 8.03 -20.43 17.53
C LYS A 53 7.72 -19.00 17.87
N ARG A 54 6.45 -18.62 17.81
CA ARG A 54 5.99 -17.26 18.08
C ARG A 54 4.96 -17.26 19.22
N PRO A 55 5.02 -16.30 20.15
CA PRO A 55 4.12 -16.25 21.29
C PRO A 55 2.67 -16.02 20.85
N GLY A 56 1.76 -16.81 21.44
CA GLY A 56 0.33 -16.54 21.43
C GLY A 56 -0.09 -15.60 22.57
N PHE A 57 -1.38 -15.28 22.60
CA PHE A 57 -1.97 -14.42 23.63
C PHE A 57 -1.70 -14.92 25.07
N SER A 58 -1.83 -16.23 25.33
CA SER A 58 -1.62 -16.81 26.66
C SER A 58 -0.20 -16.58 27.20
N SER A 59 0.81 -16.72 26.35
CA SER A 59 2.22 -16.49 26.70
C SER A 59 2.52 -15.01 26.91
N ALA A 60 1.93 -14.14 26.08
CA ALA A 60 1.98 -12.69 26.27
C ALA A 60 1.36 -12.25 27.60
N VAL A 61 0.19 -12.78 27.96
CA VAL A 61 -0.46 -12.57 29.27
C VAL A 61 0.43 -13.07 30.41
N GLN A 62 1.04 -14.25 30.26
CA GLN A 62 1.93 -14.81 31.28
C GLN A 62 3.19 -13.95 31.50
N ALA A 63 3.79 -13.40 30.44
CA ALA A 63 4.90 -12.48 30.52
C ALA A 63 4.50 -11.19 31.27
N PHE A 64 3.41 -10.55 30.85
CA PHE A 64 2.90 -9.33 31.49
C PHE A 64 2.57 -9.53 32.98
N CYS A 65 1.73 -10.52 33.30
CA CYS A 65 1.31 -10.76 34.69
C CYS A 65 2.47 -11.21 35.60
N SER A 66 3.57 -11.73 35.03
CA SER A 66 4.79 -12.01 35.80
C SER A 66 5.58 -10.74 36.09
N ALA A 67 5.70 -9.83 35.12
CA ALA A 67 6.39 -8.55 35.29
C ALA A 67 5.61 -7.55 36.17
N ALA A 68 4.28 -7.60 36.13
CA ALA A 68 3.39 -6.76 36.92
C ALA A 68 3.19 -7.24 38.37
N ASN A 69 3.51 -8.49 38.69
CA ASN A 69 3.24 -9.08 40.00
C ASN A 69 3.91 -8.31 41.16
N GLY A 70 3.14 -7.97 42.19
CA GLY A 70 3.60 -7.22 43.35
C GLY A 70 3.82 -5.72 43.11
N ARG A 71 3.58 -5.22 41.89
CA ARG A 71 3.62 -3.77 41.59
C ARG A 71 2.36 -3.11 42.13
N THR A 72 2.53 -1.90 42.68
CA THR A 72 1.42 -1.10 43.22
C THR A 72 1.08 0.03 42.26
N VAL A 73 -0.15 0.04 41.76
CA VAL A 73 -0.72 1.13 40.96
C VAL A 73 -1.43 2.10 41.89
N LYS A 74 -1.05 3.38 41.86
CA LYS A 74 -1.68 4.45 42.65
C LYS A 74 -3.11 4.75 42.17
N PRO A 75 -3.97 5.41 42.97
CA PRO A 75 -5.29 5.88 42.53
C PRO A 75 -5.23 6.70 41.24
N ASN A 76 -6.10 6.40 40.29
CA ASN A 76 -6.10 6.92 38.89
C ASN A 76 -4.80 6.66 38.10
N GLY A 77 -3.95 5.77 38.60
CA GLY A 77 -2.68 5.42 37.98
C GLY A 77 -2.79 4.29 36.96
N TYR A 78 -1.74 4.16 36.15
CA TYR A 78 -1.59 3.14 35.13
C TYR A 78 -0.27 2.39 35.30
N LEU A 79 -0.32 1.09 35.04
CA LEU A 79 0.85 0.25 34.78
C LEU A 79 0.61 -0.49 33.47
N SER A 80 1.51 -0.33 32.50
CA SER A 80 1.35 -0.85 31.14
C SER A 80 2.63 -1.53 30.66
N LEU A 81 2.48 -2.36 29.62
CA LEU A 81 3.58 -3.05 28.94
C LEU A 81 3.12 -3.45 27.55
N SER A 82 3.98 -3.34 26.54
CA SER A 82 3.75 -3.97 25.24
C SER A 82 4.61 -5.23 25.11
N THR A 83 4.08 -6.30 24.52
CA THR A 83 4.87 -7.53 24.25
C THR A 83 4.56 -8.05 22.85
N GLU A 84 5.51 -8.80 22.29
CA GLU A 84 5.36 -9.43 20.99
C GLU A 84 4.29 -10.53 21.01
N VAL A 85 3.52 -10.63 19.93
CA VAL A 85 2.59 -11.74 19.61
C VAL A 85 2.65 -12.04 18.12
N PHE A 86 2.12 -13.20 17.72
CA PHE A 86 1.87 -13.50 16.31
C PHE A 86 0.49 -13.01 15.87
N LEU A 87 0.39 -12.27 14.77
CA LEU A 87 -0.87 -11.81 14.20
C LEU A 87 -1.18 -12.58 12.92
N ASN A 88 -2.27 -13.36 12.90
CA ASN A 88 -2.63 -14.26 11.80
C ASN A 88 -3.89 -13.83 11.02
N GLY A 89 -4.56 -12.74 11.41
CA GLY A 89 -5.79 -12.28 10.76
C GLY A 89 -6.97 -13.28 10.87
N GLY A 90 -6.90 -14.24 11.82
CA GLY A 90 -7.86 -15.34 11.94
C GLY A 90 -7.68 -16.48 10.93
N LYS A 91 -6.63 -16.46 10.08
CA LYS A 91 -6.27 -17.54 9.15
C LYS A 91 -5.43 -18.63 9.85
N ASN A 92 -5.08 -19.73 9.17
CA ASN A 92 -4.19 -20.77 9.70
C ASN A 92 -2.83 -20.18 10.13
N PRO A 93 -2.46 -20.15 11.43
CA PRO A 93 -1.28 -19.43 11.88
C PRO A 93 0.06 -20.09 11.51
N SER A 94 0.08 -21.36 11.05
CA SER A 94 1.30 -21.96 10.51
C SER A 94 1.60 -21.53 9.07
N GLU A 95 0.60 -20.99 8.38
CA GLU A 95 0.68 -20.51 6.99
C GLU A 95 0.63 -18.98 6.86
N TYR A 96 -0.10 -18.32 7.75
CA TYR A 96 -0.45 -16.91 7.66
C TYR A 96 -0.16 -16.17 8.97
N GLY A 97 0.68 -15.15 8.90
CA GLY A 97 0.78 -14.10 9.90
C GLY A 97 2.13 -13.40 9.95
N ILE A 98 2.18 -12.34 10.75
CA ILE A 98 3.36 -11.51 10.98
C ILE A 98 3.60 -11.35 12.49
N GLN A 99 4.75 -10.82 12.88
CA GLN A 99 4.89 -10.30 14.23
C GLN A 99 4.04 -9.04 14.42
N GLY A 100 3.36 -8.95 15.56
CA GLY A 100 2.73 -7.74 16.07
C GLY A 100 2.83 -7.70 17.59
N PHE A 101 1.95 -6.93 18.23
CA PHE A 101 2.09 -6.53 19.62
C PHE A 101 0.76 -6.57 20.37
N VAL A 102 0.81 -6.90 21.66
CA VAL A 102 -0.29 -6.67 22.62
C VAL A 102 0.14 -5.61 23.61
N ASN A 103 -0.64 -4.53 23.67
CA ASN A 103 -0.51 -3.52 24.71
C ASN A 103 -1.40 -3.92 25.88
N PHE A 104 -0.77 -4.24 27.01
CA PHE A 104 -1.42 -4.49 28.28
C PHE A 104 -1.45 -3.24 29.16
N GLU A 105 -2.50 -3.10 29.96
CA GLU A 105 -2.70 -1.98 30.88
C GLU A 105 -3.47 -2.46 32.12
N VAL A 106 -2.99 -2.11 33.31
CA VAL A 106 -3.77 -2.12 34.55
C VAL A 106 -4.04 -0.67 34.95
N HIS A 107 -5.31 -0.30 34.92
CA HIS A 107 -5.79 1.02 35.31
C HIS A 107 -6.50 0.93 36.66
N ASN A 108 -5.98 1.64 37.66
CA ASN A 108 -6.56 1.70 39.00
C ASN A 108 -7.56 2.87 39.10
N LYS A 109 -8.87 2.58 39.03
CA LYS A 109 -9.95 3.59 39.17
C LYS A 109 -10.43 3.77 40.63
N ILE A 110 -9.92 3.00 41.59
CA ILE A 110 -10.33 3.10 43.00
C ILE A 110 -9.50 4.12 43.77
N LYS A 111 -10.02 4.57 44.93
CA LYS A 111 -9.41 5.63 45.75
C LYS A 111 -8.25 5.17 46.64
N SER A 112 -7.80 3.93 46.49
CA SER A 112 -6.67 3.35 47.24
C SER A 112 -5.64 2.74 46.30
N ASP A 113 -4.43 2.55 46.80
CA ASP A 113 -3.39 1.75 46.13
C ASP A 113 -3.92 0.35 45.76
N HIS A 114 -3.55 -0.15 44.59
CA HIS A 114 -3.85 -1.50 44.12
C HIS A 114 -2.57 -2.27 43.82
N THR A 115 -2.31 -3.34 44.57
CA THR A 115 -1.16 -4.24 44.32
C THR A 115 -1.59 -5.38 43.40
N ILE A 116 -0.92 -5.53 42.26
CA ILE A 116 -1.27 -6.51 41.24
C ILE A 116 -0.86 -7.92 41.70
N SER A 117 -1.84 -8.81 41.80
CA SER A 117 -1.64 -10.25 42.00
C SER A 117 -1.49 -10.95 40.65
N LYS A 118 -0.42 -11.75 40.47
CA LYS A 118 -0.21 -12.56 39.26
C LYS A 118 -1.41 -13.45 38.95
N ASN A 119 -1.97 -14.12 39.96
CA ASN A 119 -3.07 -15.06 39.76
C ASN A 119 -4.35 -14.35 39.30
N ASP A 120 -4.63 -13.16 39.84
CA ASP A 120 -5.77 -12.36 39.42
C ASP A 120 -5.57 -11.78 38.01
N CYS A 121 -4.39 -11.23 37.73
CA CYS A 121 -4.02 -10.76 36.40
C CYS A 121 -4.18 -11.87 35.34
N LEU A 122 -3.64 -13.07 35.59
CA LEU A 122 -3.78 -14.24 34.70
C LEU A 122 -5.25 -14.62 34.51
N ARG A 123 -6.03 -14.68 35.60
CA ARG A 123 -7.46 -15.01 35.57
C ARG A 123 -8.25 -14.03 34.70
N TYR A 124 -8.04 -12.73 34.90
CA TYR A 124 -8.80 -11.69 34.23
C TYR A 124 -8.43 -11.53 32.75
N LEU A 125 -7.14 -11.56 32.42
CA LEU A 125 -6.70 -11.39 31.04
C LEU A 125 -6.96 -12.64 30.17
N ASN A 126 -6.71 -13.85 30.69
CA ASN A 126 -6.99 -15.06 29.89
C ASN A 126 -8.48 -15.25 29.62
N ALA A 127 -9.36 -14.79 30.52
CA ALA A 127 -10.81 -14.85 30.32
C ALA A 127 -11.30 -14.02 29.10
N LEU A 128 -10.54 -13.01 28.67
CA LEU A 128 -10.82 -12.25 27.43
C LEU A 128 -10.65 -13.10 26.16
N SER A 129 -9.88 -14.19 26.25
CA SER A 129 -9.57 -15.08 25.12
C SER A 129 -10.33 -16.41 25.15
N ALA A 130 -11.22 -16.62 26.12
CA ALA A 130 -11.90 -17.89 26.36
C ALA A 130 -12.81 -18.33 25.19
N ASP A 131 -13.05 -19.64 25.05
CA ASP A 131 -13.87 -20.20 23.97
C ASP A 131 -15.32 -19.73 24.07
N GLY A 132 -15.85 -19.11 23.00
CA GLY A 132 -17.15 -18.44 23.01
C GLY A 132 -17.23 -17.20 23.93
N GLY A 133 -16.10 -16.77 24.49
CA GLY A 133 -15.99 -15.62 25.37
C GLY A 133 -16.14 -14.28 24.64
N LYS A 134 -16.44 -13.23 25.40
CA LYS A 134 -16.42 -11.85 24.92
C LYS A 134 -15.03 -11.26 25.14
N CYS A 135 -14.61 -10.35 24.26
CA CYS A 135 -13.42 -9.50 24.47
C CYS A 135 -13.62 -8.43 25.57
N SER A 136 -14.46 -8.71 26.57
CA SER A 136 -14.72 -7.86 27.73
C SER A 136 -15.32 -8.67 28.88
N GLY A 137 -15.04 -8.25 30.11
CA GLY A 137 -15.64 -8.84 31.32
C GLY A 137 -17.13 -8.53 31.47
N ALA A 138 -17.83 -9.31 32.30
CA ALA A 138 -19.29 -9.21 32.48
C ALA A 138 -19.76 -7.81 32.95
N ASP A 139 -18.98 -7.14 33.79
CA ASP A 139 -19.27 -5.81 34.34
C ASP A 139 -18.56 -4.67 33.60
N ASN A 140 -18.09 -4.89 32.36
CA ASN A 140 -17.31 -3.89 31.63
C ASN A 140 -18.16 -2.66 31.28
N LYS A 141 -17.82 -1.52 31.88
CA LYS A 141 -18.30 -0.18 31.50
C LYS A 141 -17.25 0.64 30.75
N ASP A 142 -16.07 0.08 30.50
CA ASP A 142 -15.01 0.77 29.77
C ASP A 142 -15.32 0.82 28.27
N THR A 143 -15.02 1.95 27.63
CA THR A 143 -15.17 2.16 26.19
C THR A 143 -14.04 1.50 25.39
N LYS A 144 -12.92 1.15 26.03
CA LYS A 144 -11.88 0.31 25.43
C LYS A 144 -12.38 -1.14 25.30
N GLY A 145 -12.28 -1.70 24.10
CA GLY A 145 -12.35 -3.15 23.91
C GLY A 145 -11.21 -3.87 24.65
N GLY A 146 -11.29 -5.20 24.77
CA GLY A 146 -10.24 -5.98 25.40
C GLY A 146 -10.13 -5.80 26.92
N THR A 147 -11.22 -5.45 27.59
CA THR A 147 -11.19 -4.98 28.98
C THR A 147 -11.88 -5.94 29.94
N TRP A 148 -11.14 -6.48 30.90
CA TRP A 148 -11.72 -7.10 32.09
C TRP A 148 -11.79 -6.08 33.22
N GLN A 149 -13.01 -5.71 33.63
CA GLN A 149 -13.24 -4.79 34.72
C GLN A 149 -13.65 -5.54 36.00
N VAL A 150 -12.98 -5.25 37.11
CA VAL A 150 -13.25 -5.85 38.41
C VAL A 150 -14.28 -5.00 39.15
N GLY A 151 -15.57 -5.31 38.96
CA GLY A 151 -16.68 -4.56 39.52
C GLY A 151 -16.96 -3.23 38.81
N PRO A 152 -18.11 -2.59 39.11
CA PRO A 152 -18.71 -1.57 38.26
C PRO A 152 -17.89 -0.29 38.05
N ASP A 153 -16.93 0.02 38.94
CA ASP A 153 -16.06 1.21 38.89
C ASP A 153 -14.66 0.89 39.47
N GLY A 154 -14.20 -0.37 39.34
CA GLY A 154 -12.97 -0.87 39.96
C GLY A 154 -11.75 -0.95 39.03
N ILE A 155 -10.87 -1.94 39.26
CA ILE A 155 -9.63 -2.12 38.48
C ILE A 155 -9.97 -2.64 37.08
N SER A 156 -9.40 -2.02 36.04
CA SER A 156 -9.48 -2.53 34.67
C SER A 156 -8.16 -3.15 34.23
N TYR A 157 -8.23 -4.34 33.62
CA TYR A 157 -7.14 -5.02 32.94
C TYR A 157 -7.44 -5.02 31.44
N HIS A 158 -6.60 -4.40 30.62
CA HIS A 158 -6.77 -4.32 29.18
C HIS A 158 -5.73 -5.16 28.44
N ALA A 159 -6.09 -5.67 27.28
CA ALA A 159 -5.17 -6.26 26.30
C ALA A 159 -5.61 -5.89 24.87
N LEU A 160 -4.79 -5.13 24.14
CA LEU A 160 -5.14 -4.60 22.82
C LEU A 160 -4.09 -4.96 21.77
N GLY A 161 -4.51 -5.62 20.68
CA GLY A 161 -3.64 -6.09 19.60
C GLY A 161 -3.38 -5.05 18.50
N TYR A 162 -2.12 -4.90 18.09
CA TYR A 162 -1.66 -3.93 17.07
C TYR A 162 -0.57 -4.52 16.16
N GLU A 163 -0.60 -4.17 14.87
CA GLU A 163 0.44 -4.51 13.89
C GLU A 163 1.72 -3.67 14.06
N THR A 164 1.62 -2.53 14.74
CA THR A 164 2.72 -1.63 15.05
C THR A 164 3.04 -1.66 16.55
N PRO A 165 4.32 -1.46 16.92
CA PRO A 165 4.71 -1.33 18.32
C PRO A 165 4.16 -0.03 18.94
N PRO A 166 4.23 0.11 20.27
CA PRO A 166 3.85 1.34 20.96
C PRO A 166 4.75 2.52 20.57
N LYS A 167 4.25 3.72 20.80
CA LYS A 167 5.04 4.96 20.64
C LYS A 167 6.07 5.14 21.77
N GLU A 168 5.75 4.62 22.95
CA GLU A 168 6.59 4.59 24.14
C GLU A 168 7.63 3.46 24.07
N ASP A 169 8.78 3.62 24.75
CA ASP A 169 9.79 2.54 24.91
C ASP A 169 9.30 1.50 25.94
N ALA A 170 8.18 0.85 25.63
CA ALA A 170 7.44 -0.07 26.50
C ALA A 170 7.39 -1.51 25.96
N VAL A 171 8.07 -1.81 24.85
CA VAL A 171 8.20 -3.19 24.34
C VAL A 171 9.06 -3.99 25.31
N ASN A 172 8.48 -5.06 25.87
CA ASN A 172 9.05 -5.95 26.88
C ASN A 172 9.52 -5.22 28.16
N LYS A 173 8.94 -4.05 28.47
CA LYS A 173 9.29 -3.21 29.62
C LYS A 173 8.03 -2.74 30.35
N ILE A 174 8.10 -2.69 31.68
CA ILE A 174 7.05 -2.08 32.50
C ILE A 174 7.14 -0.56 32.36
N PHE A 175 6.01 0.05 32.06
CA PHE A 175 5.81 1.49 31.95
C PHE A 175 4.79 1.94 33.00
N GLU A 176 5.14 2.92 33.83
CA GLU A 176 4.32 3.42 34.93
C GLU A 176 3.91 4.88 34.62
N GLY A 177 2.64 5.24 34.84
CA GLY A 177 2.17 6.63 34.82
C GLY A 177 1.10 6.98 33.79
N SER A 178 1.05 6.32 32.63
CA SER A 178 -0.07 6.45 31.68
C SER A 178 -0.33 5.16 30.90
N ALA A 179 -1.48 5.11 30.24
CA ALA A 179 -1.73 4.15 29.17
C ALA A 179 -0.67 4.28 28.05
N ILE A 180 -0.42 3.17 27.35
CA ILE A 180 0.42 3.10 26.16
C ILE A 180 -0.34 3.60 24.94
N THR A 181 0.34 4.35 24.05
CA THR A 181 -0.23 4.88 22.81
C THR A 181 0.17 4.01 21.62
N ALA A 182 -0.79 3.54 20.82
CA ALA A 182 -0.52 2.88 19.55
C ALA A 182 0.21 3.83 18.58
N GLN A 183 1.27 3.34 17.92
CA GLN A 183 2.00 4.15 16.95
C GLN A 183 1.25 4.23 15.62
N SER A 184 0.97 5.44 15.16
CA SER A 184 0.44 5.70 13.82
C SER A 184 1.56 5.72 12.78
N ALA A 185 1.23 5.24 11.59
CA ALA A 185 2.15 5.22 10.46
C ALA A 185 2.22 6.59 9.75
N ASN A 186 3.42 7.10 9.55
CA ASN A 186 3.65 8.32 8.78
C ASN A 186 3.77 8.01 7.28
N LYS A 187 2.69 8.29 6.55
CA LYS A 187 2.57 8.12 5.09
C LYS A 187 3.05 9.34 4.29
N GLY A 188 4.05 10.09 4.78
CA GLY A 188 4.46 11.38 4.20
C GLY A 188 5.89 11.83 4.53
N ALA A 189 6.06 13.12 4.84
CA ALA A 189 7.33 13.85 4.89
C ALA A 189 8.26 13.53 6.09
N GLY A 190 8.37 12.26 6.48
CA GLY A 190 9.34 11.79 7.47
C GLY A 190 9.41 10.26 7.52
N PRO A 191 10.18 9.68 8.45
CA PRO A 191 10.25 8.23 8.65
C PRO A 191 8.87 7.60 8.92
N PRO A 192 8.60 6.36 8.42
CA PRO A 192 7.29 5.71 8.55
C PRO A 192 6.84 5.47 9.99
N LEU A 193 7.80 5.24 10.90
CA LEU A 193 7.59 5.13 12.33
C LEU A 193 8.49 6.15 13.04
N LYS A 194 7.93 6.87 14.02
CA LYS A 194 8.65 7.87 14.82
C LYS A 194 8.18 7.82 16.29
N PRO A 195 9.05 7.52 17.27
CA PRO A 195 10.43 7.03 17.10
C PRO A 195 10.49 5.69 16.36
N TRP A 196 11.65 5.29 15.85
CA TRP A 196 11.81 3.96 15.27
C TRP A 196 11.91 2.90 16.40
N PRO A 197 11.17 1.77 16.31
CA PRO A 197 11.06 0.80 17.41
C PRO A 197 12.23 -0.21 17.41
N PHE A 198 13.45 0.23 17.71
CA PHE A 198 14.67 -0.56 17.48
C PHE A 198 14.68 -1.99 18.05
N GLY A 199 14.17 -2.21 19.27
CA GLY A 199 14.15 -3.55 19.89
C GLY A 199 13.11 -4.51 19.31
N SER A 200 12.18 -4.04 18.48
CA SER A 200 11.06 -4.84 17.98
C SER A 200 11.39 -5.75 16.79
N LEU A 201 12.65 -5.75 16.33
CA LEU A 201 13.14 -6.65 15.29
C LEU A 201 14.13 -7.72 15.83
N ASP A 202 14.46 -7.66 17.12
CA ASP A 202 15.53 -8.46 17.72
C ASP A 202 15.29 -9.97 17.59
N ASN A 203 14.02 -10.37 17.75
CA ASN A 203 13.57 -11.77 17.71
C ASN A 203 13.10 -12.24 16.32
N ILE A 204 13.18 -11.42 15.26
CA ILE A 204 12.77 -11.86 13.92
C ILE A 204 13.85 -12.75 13.30
N LYS A 205 13.46 -13.95 12.88
CA LYS A 205 14.31 -14.81 12.05
C LYS A 205 14.09 -14.48 10.56
N PRO A 206 15.14 -14.15 9.81
CA PRO A 206 15.02 -13.79 8.40
C PRO A 206 14.54 -14.95 7.53
N VAL A 207 14.00 -14.59 6.37
CA VAL A 207 13.44 -15.48 5.35
C VAL A 207 13.76 -14.91 3.98
N ALA A 208 13.95 -15.79 3.00
CA ALA A 208 14.39 -15.47 1.64
C ALA A 208 13.28 -14.82 0.76
N CYS A 209 12.54 -13.83 1.30
CA CYS A 209 11.59 -13.03 0.53
C CYS A 209 12.14 -11.67 0.13
N HIS A 210 11.68 -11.23 -1.04
CA HIS A 210 11.74 -9.87 -1.55
C HIS A 210 10.36 -9.26 -1.37
N SER A 211 10.28 -8.27 -0.48
CA SER A 211 9.07 -7.52 -0.21
C SER A 211 8.81 -6.58 -1.39
N HIS A 212 7.80 -6.89 -2.18
CA HIS A 212 7.48 -6.16 -3.42
C HIS A 212 6.55 -4.99 -3.09
N ASN A 213 6.72 -3.85 -3.75
CA ASN A 213 5.91 -2.63 -3.56
C ASN A 213 5.75 -2.15 -2.09
N ASP A 214 6.83 -2.16 -1.30
CA ASP A 214 6.78 -1.82 0.15
C ASP A 214 6.10 -0.49 0.48
N TYR A 215 6.34 0.52 -0.33
CA TYR A 215 5.87 1.90 -0.15
C TYR A 215 4.35 2.07 -0.21
N ASP A 216 3.60 1.08 -0.72
CA ASP A 216 2.14 1.07 -0.70
C ASP A 216 1.58 0.53 0.63
N ARG A 217 2.39 -0.18 1.43
CA ARG A 217 2.00 -0.70 2.75
C ARG A 217 1.87 0.43 3.77
N ASN A 218 1.12 0.17 4.85
CA ASN A 218 0.95 1.14 5.93
C ASN A 218 2.27 1.54 6.57
N VAL A 219 3.16 0.57 6.85
CA VAL A 219 4.45 0.75 7.53
C VAL A 219 5.57 0.05 6.75
N PRO A 220 5.99 0.56 5.58
CA PRO A 220 6.79 -0.14 4.55
C PRO A 220 7.91 -1.05 5.09
N VAL A 221 9.07 -0.45 5.42
CA VAL A 221 10.27 -1.13 5.91
C VAL A 221 10.01 -1.98 7.16
N PHE A 222 9.12 -1.53 8.04
CA PHE A 222 8.81 -2.26 9.27
C PHE A 222 8.04 -3.56 8.98
N SER A 223 7.01 -3.50 8.13
CA SER A 223 6.21 -4.68 7.78
C SER A 223 7.04 -5.78 7.10
N ALA A 224 7.92 -5.40 6.17
CA ALA A 224 8.86 -6.31 5.53
C ALA A 224 9.80 -6.98 6.53
N PHE A 225 10.37 -6.20 7.46
CA PHE A 225 11.29 -6.72 8.45
C PHE A 225 10.62 -7.50 9.59
N SER A 226 9.39 -7.17 9.99
CA SER A 226 8.60 -7.97 10.94
C SER A 226 8.11 -9.31 10.36
N ALA A 227 7.98 -9.39 9.03
CA ALA A 227 7.81 -10.64 8.30
C ALA A 227 9.13 -11.42 8.15
N GLY A 228 10.26 -10.72 8.16
CA GLY A 228 11.62 -11.25 8.07
C GLY A 228 12.24 -11.21 6.66
N CYS A 229 11.66 -10.47 5.71
CA CYS A 229 12.21 -10.38 4.35
C CYS A 229 13.62 -9.77 4.32
N ILE A 230 14.48 -10.33 3.48
CA ILE A 230 15.88 -9.89 3.34
C ILE A 230 16.09 -8.99 2.12
N ALA A 231 15.03 -8.68 1.37
CA ALA A 231 15.03 -7.66 0.33
C ALA A 231 13.74 -6.83 0.41
N ILE A 232 13.87 -5.53 0.11
CA ILE A 232 12.79 -4.54 0.10
C ILE A 232 12.89 -3.67 -1.16
N GLU A 233 11.77 -3.08 -1.58
CA GLU A 233 11.66 -2.38 -2.87
C GLU A 233 11.14 -0.95 -2.74
N ALA A 234 11.76 -0.03 -3.47
CA ALA A 234 11.35 1.37 -3.57
C ALA A 234 11.23 1.81 -5.04
N ASP A 235 10.01 2.08 -5.48
CA ASP A 235 9.72 2.57 -6.83
C ASP A 235 9.89 4.09 -6.86
N VAL A 236 10.79 4.59 -7.70
CA VAL A 236 11.28 5.97 -7.60
C VAL A 236 11.04 6.83 -8.85
N PHE A 237 10.60 8.06 -8.58
CA PHE A 237 10.46 9.15 -9.54
C PHE A 237 11.34 10.32 -9.11
N LEU A 238 12.07 10.92 -10.05
CA LEU A 238 12.65 12.24 -9.84
C LEU A 238 11.56 13.31 -9.95
N SER A 239 11.40 14.15 -8.92
CA SER A 239 10.48 15.28 -8.96
C SER A 239 10.92 16.39 -8.00
N GLY A 240 10.87 17.64 -8.44
CA GLY A 240 11.29 18.78 -7.62
C GLY A 240 12.76 18.78 -7.19
N GLY A 241 13.60 17.92 -7.77
CA GLY A 241 15.00 17.72 -7.38
C GLY A 241 15.23 16.66 -6.29
N ASP A 242 14.18 15.97 -5.82
CA ASP A 242 14.27 14.87 -4.86
C ASP A 242 13.75 13.55 -5.48
N VAL A 243 14.09 12.43 -4.86
CA VAL A 243 13.65 11.09 -5.23
C VAL A 243 12.42 10.73 -4.43
N ILE A 244 11.24 10.88 -5.03
CA ILE A 244 9.96 10.59 -4.39
C ILE A 244 9.38 9.24 -4.84
N ILE A 245 8.66 8.60 -3.93
CA ILE A 245 8.32 7.18 -4.01
C ILE A 245 6.86 6.96 -4.40
N GLY A 246 6.64 5.99 -5.29
CA GLY A 246 5.35 5.39 -5.62
C GLY A 246 5.47 4.52 -6.86
N HIS A 247 4.49 3.64 -7.10
CA HIS A 247 4.50 2.76 -8.28
C HIS A 247 4.15 3.49 -9.59
N VAL A 248 3.28 4.50 -9.49
CA VAL A 248 2.53 5.11 -10.62
C VAL A 248 2.60 6.62 -10.56
N PHE A 249 2.16 7.15 -9.42
CA PHE A 249 2.34 8.53 -9.02
C PHE A 249 3.13 8.49 -7.73
N PRO A 250 4.24 9.23 -7.64
CA PRO A 250 4.93 9.36 -6.38
C PRO A 250 4.09 10.22 -5.42
N THR A 251 4.10 9.87 -4.13
CA THR A 251 3.44 10.69 -3.11
C THR A 251 4.35 11.85 -2.71
N PRO A 252 3.95 13.13 -2.85
CA PRO A 252 4.77 14.26 -2.44
C PRO A 252 5.23 14.15 -0.97
N GLY A 253 6.51 14.37 -0.73
CA GLY A 253 7.13 14.24 0.59
C GLY A 253 7.53 12.82 1.01
N ARG A 254 7.03 11.74 0.39
CA ARG A 254 7.60 10.39 0.59
C ARG A 254 8.87 10.25 -0.23
N THR A 255 10.02 10.50 0.37
CA THR A 255 11.33 10.42 -0.33
C THR A 255 12.07 9.14 0.00
N LEU A 256 12.91 8.65 -0.93
CA LEU A 256 13.76 7.47 -0.73
C LEU A 256 14.59 7.58 0.56
N ARG A 257 15.09 8.79 0.85
CA ARG A 257 15.84 9.07 2.08
C ARG A 257 15.01 8.82 3.33
N LEU A 258 13.85 9.49 3.43
CA LEU A 258 13.03 9.49 4.65
C LEU A 258 12.37 8.12 4.89
N GLN A 259 11.94 7.44 3.84
CA GLN A 259 11.16 6.20 3.96
C GLN A 259 12.04 4.94 4.07
N TYR A 260 13.28 4.96 3.54
CA TYR A 260 14.16 3.79 3.51
C TYR A 260 15.54 4.07 4.12
N THR A 261 16.33 5.00 3.58
CA THR A 261 17.77 5.06 3.92
C THR A 261 18.03 5.54 5.35
N GLU A 262 17.21 6.47 5.88
CA GLU A 262 17.28 6.92 7.26
C GLU A 262 16.81 5.85 8.28
N PRO A 263 15.63 5.19 8.11
CA PRO A 263 15.26 4.03 8.92
C PRO A 263 16.33 2.94 8.93
N LEU A 264 16.85 2.55 7.76
CA LEU A 264 17.92 1.55 7.65
C LEU A 264 19.18 1.98 8.41
N ARG A 265 19.63 3.23 8.22
CA ARG A 265 20.80 3.76 8.91
C ARG A 265 20.61 3.77 10.43
N ALA A 266 19.43 4.18 10.90
CA ALA A 266 19.12 4.24 12.32
C ALA A 266 19.09 2.84 12.97
N ILE A 267 18.51 1.83 12.30
CA ILE A 267 18.52 0.43 12.78
C ILE A 267 19.95 -0.08 12.89
N LEU A 268 20.75 0.12 11.83
CA LEU A 268 22.12 -0.39 11.77
C LEU A 268 23.03 0.31 12.77
N ASP A 269 22.94 1.63 12.93
CA ASP A 269 23.65 2.35 13.99
C ASP A 269 23.25 1.82 15.37
N HIS A 270 21.95 1.69 15.66
CA HIS A 270 21.48 1.16 16.94
C HIS A 270 22.04 -0.25 17.23
N ASN A 271 21.96 -1.15 16.25
CA ASN A 271 22.42 -2.53 16.38
C ASN A 271 23.94 -2.64 16.56
N ASN A 272 24.70 -1.61 16.17
CA ASN A 272 26.17 -1.56 16.29
C ASN A 272 26.66 -0.51 17.31
N GLY A 273 25.80 -0.09 18.26
CA GLY A 273 26.22 0.77 19.38
C GLY A 273 26.44 2.25 19.02
N GLY A 274 25.80 2.75 17.96
CA GLY A 274 25.91 4.13 17.49
C GLY A 274 27.07 4.36 16.52
N SER A 275 27.59 3.32 15.86
CA SER A 275 28.71 3.42 14.92
C SER A 275 28.67 2.32 13.85
N PRO A 276 29.39 2.49 12.72
CA PRO A 276 29.55 1.45 11.70
C PRO A 276 30.03 0.12 12.27
N GLY A 277 29.37 -0.97 11.87
CA GLY A 277 29.70 -2.33 12.30
C GLY A 277 29.04 -3.38 11.43
N GLU A 278 29.22 -4.66 11.79
CA GLU A 278 28.83 -5.79 10.93
C GLU A 278 27.47 -6.42 11.27
N ILE A 279 26.84 -6.02 12.40
CA ILE A 279 25.52 -6.52 12.81
C ILE A 279 24.46 -5.92 11.88
N GLY A 280 23.77 -6.78 11.14
CA GLY A 280 22.68 -6.41 10.23
C GLY A 280 21.38 -6.01 10.94
N ILE A 281 20.28 -6.02 10.18
CA ILE A 281 18.93 -5.66 10.67
C ILE A 281 18.44 -6.63 11.77
N TYR A 282 18.74 -7.92 11.62
CA TYR A 282 18.18 -9.00 12.45
C TYR A 282 19.15 -9.43 13.55
N LYS A 283 18.90 -9.11 14.83
CA LYS A 283 19.80 -9.58 15.91
C LYS A 283 19.79 -11.10 16.10
N ALA A 284 18.69 -11.78 15.79
CA ALA A 284 18.65 -13.25 15.75
C ALA A 284 19.55 -13.87 14.65
N ARG A 285 19.97 -13.08 13.66
CA ARG A 285 20.90 -13.44 12.58
C ARG A 285 21.78 -12.24 12.22
N PRO A 286 22.76 -11.87 13.08
CA PRO A 286 23.49 -10.61 12.95
C PRO A 286 24.37 -10.55 11.70
N ASP A 287 24.68 -11.70 11.11
CA ASP A 287 25.38 -11.86 9.84
C ASP A 287 24.51 -11.60 8.60
N GLN A 288 23.17 -11.61 8.74
CA GLN A 288 22.24 -11.43 7.63
C GLN A 288 22.33 -10.01 7.05
N LYS A 289 22.72 -9.95 5.78
CA LYS A 289 22.74 -8.73 4.95
C LYS A 289 21.42 -8.62 4.18
N ILE A 290 21.02 -7.41 3.78
CA ILE A 290 19.76 -7.15 3.07
C ILE A 290 19.98 -6.44 1.73
N VAL A 291 18.98 -6.51 0.85
CA VAL A 291 18.93 -5.77 -0.41
C VAL A 291 17.91 -4.63 -0.33
N LEU A 292 18.32 -3.44 -0.76
CA LEU A 292 17.42 -2.35 -1.12
C LEU A 292 17.35 -2.28 -2.65
N MET A 293 16.26 -2.77 -3.23
CA MET A 293 16.02 -2.61 -4.65
C MET A 293 15.35 -1.26 -4.91
N VAL A 294 15.84 -0.54 -5.92
CA VAL A 294 15.36 0.79 -6.31
C VAL A 294 14.92 0.68 -7.77
N ASP A 295 13.61 0.71 -8.02
CA ASP A 295 13.06 0.58 -9.36
C ASP A 295 12.82 1.96 -9.99
N PHE A 296 13.53 2.24 -11.08
CA PHE A 296 13.53 3.56 -11.69
C PHE A 296 12.32 3.73 -12.62
N LYS A 297 11.29 4.45 -12.17
CA LYS A 297 10.09 4.77 -12.99
C LYS A 297 10.32 5.92 -13.99
N THR A 298 11.51 6.52 -13.97
CA THR A 298 11.91 7.61 -14.87
C THR A 298 13.29 7.32 -15.46
N SER A 299 13.45 7.59 -16.75
CA SER A 299 14.69 7.38 -17.51
C SER A 299 15.61 8.62 -17.56
N ASP A 300 15.30 9.68 -16.79
CA ASP A 300 16.19 10.85 -16.67
C ASP A 300 17.49 10.41 -15.98
N SER A 301 18.63 10.75 -16.58
CA SER A 301 19.95 10.48 -16.02
C SER A 301 20.13 11.07 -14.61
N LYS A 302 19.45 12.18 -14.31
CA LYS A 302 19.45 12.84 -12.99
C LYS A 302 18.76 12.02 -11.90
N THR A 303 17.90 11.06 -12.25
CA THR A 303 17.28 10.17 -11.25
C THR A 303 18.35 9.33 -10.55
N LEU A 304 19.41 8.90 -11.26
CA LEU A 304 20.53 8.18 -10.64
C LEU A 304 21.30 9.08 -9.68
N ASP A 305 21.61 10.32 -10.07
CA ASP A 305 22.35 11.27 -9.23
C ASP A 305 21.59 11.56 -7.92
N ALA A 306 20.27 11.74 -8.02
CA ALA A 306 19.40 11.97 -6.88
C ALA A 306 19.26 10.71 -5.99
N VAL A 307 19.23 9.50 -6.57
CA VAL A 307 19.26 8.23 -5.80
C VAL A 307 20.60 8.09 -5.06
N VAL A 308 21.72 8.33 -5.73
CA VAL A 308 23.06 8.30 -5.13
C VAL A 308 23.19 9.29 -3.97
N ALA A 309 22.60 10.48 -4.09
CA ALA A 309 22.52 11.45 -3.00
C ALA A 309 21.64 10.96 -1.83
N ALA A 310 20.47 10.37 -2.11
CA ALA A 310 19.59 9.80 -1.09
C ALA A 310 20.23 8.61 -0.32
N LEU A 311 21.19 7.91 -0.94
CA LEU A 311 21.97 6.82 -0.32
C LEU A 311 23.09 7.30 0.62
N GLN A 312 23.43 8.60 0.62
CA GLN A 312 24.54 9.13 1.42
C GLN A 312 24.51 8.76 2.92
N PRO A 313 23.36 8.74 3.63
CA PRO A 313 23.33 8.33 5.05
C PRO A 313 23.87 6.91 5.29
N LEU A 314 23.65 5.98 4.36
CA LEU A 314 24.17 4.60 4.45
C LEU A 314 25.64 4.52 4.06
N ARG A 315 26.09 5.37 3.14
CA ARG A 315 27.50 5.52 2.73
C ARG A 315 28.35 6.05 3.89
N ASP A 316 27.88 7.09 4.58
CA ASP A 316 28.53 7.65 5.78
C ASP A 316 28.62 6.61 6.91
N GLY A 317 27.59 5.75 7.02
CA GLY A 317 27.55 4.61 7.94
C GLY A 317 28.40 3.40 7.50
N LYS A 318 29.06 3.46 6.34
CA LYS A 318 29.83 2.35 5.72
C LYS A 318 29.02 1.06 5.54
N TYR A 319 27.70 1.19 5.43
CA TYR A 319 26.77 0.06 5.36
C TYR A 319 26.50 -0.45 3.93
N LEU A 320 26.90 0.32 2.91
CA LEU A 320 26.70 -0.04 1.50
C LEU A 320 27.74 -1.04 0.99
N SER A 321 27.28 -2.11 0.34
CA SER A 321 28.10 -2.97 -0.51
C SER A 321 28.68 -2.15 -1.65
N HIS A 322 29.91 -2.42 -2.07
CA HIS A 322 30.65 -1.58 -3.03
C HIS A 322 31.71 -2.38 -3.79
N VAL A 323 32.39 -1.75 -4.75
CA VAL A 323 33.56 -2.36 -5.42
C VAL A 323 34.85 -1.80 -4.82
N ALA A 324 35.76 -2.69 -4.41
CA ALA A 324 37.12 -2.35 -4.01
C ALA A 324 38.10 -3.32 -4.69
N ASP A 325 39.23 -2.82 -5.19
CA ASP A 325 40.28 -3.61 -5.86
C ASP A 325 39.74 -4.55 -6.96
N GLY A 326 38.75 -4.08 -7.72
CA GLY A 326 38.07 -4.85 -8.78
C GLY A 326 37.21 -6.00 -8.28
N LYS A 327 36.78 -5.99 -7.01
CA LYS A 327 35.98 -7.05 -6.37
C LYS A 327 34.76 -6.49 -5.65
N PHE A 328 33.68 -7.26 -5.65
CA PHE A 328 32.50 -7.00 -4.82
C PHE A 328 32.84 -7.16 -3.33
N VAL A 329 32.55 -6.14 -2.54
CA VAL A 329 32.65 -6.13 -1.08
C VAL A 329 31.26 -5.98 -0.50
N GLN A 330 30.72 -7.09 0.02
CA GLN A 330 29.39 -7.10 0.64
C GLN A 330 29.41 -6.41 2.01
N ARG A 331 28.40 -5.57 2.28
CA ARG A 331 28.13 -4.95 3.59
C ARG A 331 26.68 -5.19 4.01
N ALA A 332 26.18 -4.44 4.99
CA ALA A 332 24.83 -4.58 5.55
C ALA A 332 23.71 -4.44 4.52
N VAL A 333 23.87 -3.52 3.56
CA VAL A 333 22.89 -3.19 2.52
C VAL A 333 23.55 -3.26 1.15
N THR A 334 23.05 -4.13 0.27
CA THR A 334 23.36 -4.04 -1.18
C THR A 334 22.25 -3.25 -1.86
N VAL A 335 22.60 -2.23 -2.63
CA VAL A 335 21.62 -1.47 -3.44
C VAL A 335 21.57 -2.04 -4.85
N VAL A 336 20.36 -2.32 -5.34
CA VAL A 336 20.13 -2.86 -6.68
C VAL A 336 19.18 -1.96 -7.45
N ALA A 337 19.67 -1.34 -8.51
CA ALA A 337 18.87 -0.54 -9.43
C ALA A 337 18.20 -1.42 -10.49
N SER A 338 16.90 -1.23 -10.69
CA SER A 338 16.08 -1.91 -11.71
C SER A 338 15.24 -0.87 -12.50
N GLY A 339 14.38 -1.35 -13.39
CA GLY A 339 13.51 -0.49 -14.22
C GLY A 339 14.30 0.30 -15.27
N ASN A 340 14.11 1.61 -15.34
CA ASN A 340 14.78 2.50 -16.30
C ASN A 340 16.18 2.96 -15.86
N ALA A 341 16.85 2.23 -14.96
CA ALA A 341 18.17 2.59 -14.47
C ALA A 341 19.22 2.59 -15.61
N PRO A 342 20.12 3.59 -15.70
CA PRO A 342 21.10 3.67 -16.78
C PRO A 342 22.28 2.71 -16.52
N PHE A 343 22.20 1.49 -17.06
CA PHE A 343 23.23 0.44 -16.91
C PHE A 343 24.65 0.95 -17.18
N ASP A 344 24.88 1.67 -18.28
CA ASP A 344 26.22 2.13 -18.67
C ASP A 344 26.88 3.06 -17.62
N ARG A 345 26.09 3.85 -16.88
CA ARG A 345 26.60 4.69 -15.77
C ARG A 345 26.91 3.85 -14.54
N ILE A 346 26.10 2.84 -14.25
CA ILE A 346 26.31 1.90 -13.13
C ILE A 346 27.54 1.00 -13.39
N ASP A 347 27.76 0.59 -14.64
CA ASP A 347 28.92 -0.20 -15.03
C ASP A 347 30.24 0.62 -15.10
N SER A 348 30.19 1.84 -15.62
CA SER A 348 31.35 2.74 -15.59
C SER A 348 31.65 3.31 -14.20
N GLY A 349 30.64 3.39 -13.32
CA GLY A 349 30.71 4.08 -12.03
C GLY A 349 30.53 5.60 -12.13
N ASP A 350 30.12 6.13 -13.28
CA ASP A 350 29.90 7.56 -13.49
C ASP A 350 28.79 8.10 -12.56
N GLY A 351 29.16 9.02 -11.68
CA GLY A 351 28.28 9.57 -10.65
C GLY A 351 27.92 8.60 -9.52
N VAL A 352 28.55 7.41 -9.43
CA VAL A 352 28.29 6.40 -8.39
C VAL A 352 29.54 6.19 -7.52
N PRO A 353 29.70 6.90 -6.40
CA PRO A 353 30.85 6.77 -5.50
C PRO A 353 31.09 5.32 -5.08
N ASN A 354 32.35 4.87 -5.11
CA ASN A 354 32.76 3.49 -4.78
C ASN A 354 32.07 2.36 -5.58
N ARG A 355 31.28 2.70 -6.62
CA ARG A 355 30.37 1.77 -7.31
C ARG A 355 29.49 1.00 -6.31
N ASP A 356 28.79 1.73 -5.44
CA ASP A 356 27.93 1.19 -4.39
C ASP A 356 26.45 0.99 -4.78
N VAL A 357 26.17 1.00 -6.09
CA VAL A 357 24.90 0.63 -6.71
C VAL A 357 25.18 -0.45 -7.76
N PHE A 358 24.40 -1.53 -7.72
CA PHE A 358 24.49 -2.67 -8.64
C PHE A 358 23.23 -2.76 -9.50
N TYR A 359 23.28 -3.48 -10.61
CA TYR A 359 22.18 -3.61 -11.56
C TYR A 359 21.37 -4.91 -11.39
N ASP A 360 20.08 -4.86 -11.68
CA ASP A 360 19.19 -6.02 -11.87
C ASP A 360 19.25 -6.48 -13.34
N ALA A 361 20.05 -7.51 -13.61
CA ALA A 361 20.15 -8.10 -14.94
C ALA A 361 18.85 -8.81 -15.35
N ASN A 362 18.65 -9.06 -16.64
CA ASN A 362 17.53 -9.88 -17.08
C ASN A 362 17.92 -11.38 -17.02
N VAL A 363 17.16 -12.20 -16.28
CA VAL A 363 17.48 -13.64 -16.12
C VAL A 363 17.03 -14.51 -17.29
N ASP A 364 16.00 -14.10 -18.05
CA ASP A 364 15.49 -14.87 -19.20
C ASP A 364 16.30 -14.68 -20.49
N LYS A 365 17.17 -13.66 -20.52
CA LYS A 365 18.02 -13.20 -21.63
C LYS A 365 19.38 -12.72 -21.10
N LEU A 366 19.97 -13.48 -20.17
CA LEU A 366 21.20 -13.09 -19.48
C LEU A 366 22.38 -12.94 -20.46
N GLU A 367 22.96 -11.74 -20.50
CA GLU A 367 24.13 -11.41 -21.33
C GLU A 367 25.44 -11.51 -20.52
N SER A 368 26.56 -11.83 -21.18
CA SER A 368 27.88 -11.97 -20.54
C SER A 368 28.47 -10.67 -19.98
N LYS A 369 27.85 -9.51 -20.23
CA LYS A 369 28.27 -8.20 -19.67
C LYS A 369 27.89 -8.03 -18.20
N TYR A 370 26.91 -8.80 -17.71
CA TYR A 370 26.49 -8.76 -16.30
C TYR A 370 27.43 -9.63 -15.46
N THR A 371 28.02 -9.04 -14.43
CA THR A 371 29.03 -9.65 -13.56
C THR A 371 28.79 -9.22 -12.12
N THR A 372 29.42 -9.88 -11.16
CA THR A 372 29.36 -9.49 -9.72
C THR A 372 29.89 -8.09 -9.42
N ILE A 373 30.54 -7.41 -10.38
CA ILE A 373 31.10 -6.06 -10.22
C ILE A 373 30.08 -4.96 -10.62
N ASN A 374 29.12 -5.29 -11.49
CA ASN A 374 28.13 -4.34 -12.00
C ASN A 374 26.68 -4.75 -11.73
N SER A 375 26.42 -6.02 -11.44
CA SER A 375 25.12 -6.61 -11.17
C SER A 375 25.12 -7.39 -9.86
N TYR A 376 23.95 -7.50 -9.24
CA TYR A 376 23.73 -8.35 -8.07
C TYR A 376 22.53 -9.28 -8.25
N TYR A 377 21.46 -8.77 -8.86
CA TYR A 377 20.31 -9.56 -9.27
C TYR A 377 20.39 -9.96 -10.74
N ALA A 378 19.72 -11.07 -11.05
CA ALA A 378 19.14 -11.34 -12.34
C ALA A 378 17.65 -11.68 -12.12
N SER A 379 16.73 -10.94 -12.75
CA SER A 379 15.29 -11.14 -12.59
C SER A 379 14.49 -11.13 -13.89
N ALA A 380 13.25 -11.60 -13.82
CA ALA A 380 12.27 -11.52 -14.91
C ALA A 380 10.82 -11.62 -14.42
N ASP A 381 9.90 -11.19 -15.28
CA ASP A 381 8.47 -11.52 -15.20
C ASP A 381 8.28 -13.04 -15.34
N PHE A 382 7.71 -13.70 -14.33
CA PHE A 382 7.56 -15.14 -14.33
C PHE A 382 6.60 -15.65 -15.42
N LYS A 383 5.49 -14.94 -15.67
CA LYS A 383 4.48 -15.36 -16.65
C LYS A 383 5.04 -15.29 -18.07
N SER A 384 5.89 -14.32 -18.35
CA SER A 384 6.56 -14.12 -19.63
C SER A 384 7.76 -15.04 -19.80
N ALA A 385 8.58 -15.21 -18.75
CA ALA A 385 9.75 -16.06 -18.80
C ALA A 385 9.40 -17.56 -18.78
N ILE A 386 8.42 -17.99 -17.97
CA ILE A 386 8.15 -19.40 -17.65
C ILE A 386 6.71 -19.83 -17.98
N GLY A 387 5.74 -18.93 -17.88
CA GLY A 387 4.31 -19.19 -18.08
C GLY A 387 3.50 -19.12 -16.80
N ASN A 388 2.21 -19.50 -16.88
CA ASN A 388 1.22 -19.30 -15.82
C ASN A 388 0.64 -20.63 -15.29
N PRO A 389 1.44 -21.49 -14.60
CA PRO A 389 0.93 -22.71 -13.97
C PRO A 389 -0.05 -22.35 -12.85
N SER A 390 -1.21 -23.00 -12.81
CA SER A 390 -2.30 -22.67 -11.87
C SER A 390 -2.15 -23.25 -10.46
N SER A 391 -1.14 -24.08 -10.23
CA SER A 391 -0.84 -24.74 -8.96
C SER A 391 0.58 -25.33 -8.98
N PRO A 392 1.15 -25.74 -7.82
CA PRO A 392 2.45 -26.43 -7.79
C PRO A 392 2.46 -27.75 -8.59
N ALA A 393 1.33 -28.45 -8.66
CA ALA A 393 1.19 -29.69 -9.43
C ALA A 393 1.10 -29.44 -10.94
N ALA A 394 0.61 -28.27 -11.35
CA ALA A 394 0.54 -27.85 -12.76
C ALA A 394 1.86 -27.26 -13.30
N PHE A 395 2.86 -27.06 -12.43
CA PHE A 395 4.20 -26.61 -12.84
C PHE A 395 4.93 -27.76 -13.56
N SER A 396 5.01 -27.69 -14.89
CA SER A 396 5.51 -28.79 -15.71
C SER A 396 7.02 -28.97 -15.58
N ASP A 397 7.52 -30.16 -15.93
CA ASP A 397 8.96 -30.42 -15.87
C ASP A 397 9.75 -29.60 -16.90
N SER A 398 9.14 -29.22 -18.02
CA SER A 398 9.73 -28.27 -18.97
C SER A 398 9.84 -26.85 -18.39
N GLN A 399 8.86 -26.40 -17.60
CA GLN A 399 8.92 -25.12 -16.90
C GLN A 399 9.95 -25.14 -15.76
N LYS A 400 9.99 -26.22 -14.97
CA LYS A 400 11.02 -26.44 -13.92
C LYS A 400 12.43 -26.44 -14.52
N ALA A 401 12.64 -27.14 -15.63
CA ALA A 401 13.92 -27.18 -16.33
C ALA A 401 14.32 -25.79 -16.87
N LYS A 402 13.37 -25.00 -17.37
CA LYS A 402 13.62 -23.62 -17.80
C LYS A 402 14.05 -22.72 -16.65
N VAL A 403 13.34 -22.76 -15.52
CA VAL A 403 13.75 -22.04 -14.28
C VAL A 403 15.13 -22.49 -13.84
N LYS A 404 15.40 -23.81 -13.77
CA LYS A 404 16.70 -24.34 -13.33
C LYS A 404 17.85 -23.88 -14.22
N SER A 405 17.66 -23.89 -15.54
CA SER A 405 18.63 -23.37 -16.51
C SER A 405 18.93 -21.88 -16.33
N GLN A 406 17.89 -21.07 -16.13
CA GLN A 406 18.02 -19.63 -15.84
C GLN A 406 18.72 -19.37 -14.50
N VAL A 407 18.40 -20.15 -13.46
CA VAL A 407 19.08 -20.11 -12.15
C VAL A 407 20.55 -20.47 -12.28
N ASP A 408 20.88 -21.58 -12.95
CA ASP A 408 22.26 -22.04 -13.12
C ASP A 408 23.12 -21.03 -13.92
N ALA A 409 22.56 -20.42 -14.97
CA ALA A 409 23.25 -19.39 -15.75
C ALA A 409 23.55 -18.13 -14.90
N ALA A 410 22.58 -17.65 -14.11
CA ALA A 410 22.78 -16.51 -13.23
C ALA A 410 23.76 -16.82 -12.09
N HIS A 411 23.66 -17.99 -11.47
CA HIS A 411 24.59 -18.44 -10.43
C HIS A 411 26.01 -18.62 -10.97
N ALA A 412 26.19 -19.06 -12.22
CA ALA A 412 27.49 -19.10 -12.89
C ALA A 412 28.08 -17.71 -13.15
N ALA A 413 27.25 -16.69 -13.38
CA ALA A 413 27.64 -15.27 -13.40
C ALA A 413 27.83 -14.66 -12.00
N GLY A 414 27.57 -15.42 -10.93
CA GLY A 414 27.63 -14.99 -9.53
C GLY A 414 26.45 -14.13 -9.06
N LEU A 415 25.39 -14.04 -9.85
CA LEU A 415 24.20 -13.24 -9.60
C LEU A 415 23.14 -14.01 -8.82
N LYS A 416 22.20 -13.27 -8.21
CA LYS A 416 21.10 -13.81 -7.42
C LYS A 416 19.77 -13.73 -8.15
N VAL A 417 18.96 -14.78 -8.07
CA VAL A 417 17.74 -14.89 -8.89
C VAL A 417 16.47 -14.53 -8.13
N ARG A 418 15.63 -13.75 -8.80
CA ARG A 418 14.28 -13.33 -8.40
C ARG A 418 13.34 -13.47 -9.60
N TYR A 419 12.07 -13.82 -9.34
CA TYR A 419 11.01 -13.68 -10.35
C TYR A 419 9.84 -12.87 -9.78
N TRP A 420 9.33 -11.92 -10.55
CA TRP A 420 8.17 -11.09 -10.22
C TRP A 420 6.95 -11.48 -11.08
N ASN A 421 5.77 -10.91 -10.80
CA ASN A 421 4.49 -11.29 -11.45
C ASN A 421 4.20 -12.82 -11.39
N LEU A 422 4.41 -13.43 -10.21
CA LEU A 422 4.11 -14.85 -9.98
C LEU A 422 2.62 -15.15 -10.26
N PRO A 423 2.26 -16.38 -10.70
CA PRO A 423 0.86 -16.80 -10.88
C PRO A 423 0.14 -16.99 -9.53
N GLY A 424 0.90 -16.99 -8.44
CA GLY A 424 0.48 -16.97 -7.04
C GLY A 424 1.63 -17.42 -6.14
N GLU A 425 1.56 -17.05 -4.87
CA GLU A 425 2.64 -17.33 -3.90
C GLU A 425 2.77 -18.84 -3.58
N TYR A 426 1.84 -19.70 -4.01
CA TYR A 426 2.01 -21.16 -3.97
C TYR A 426 3.23 -21.66 -4.77
N MET A 427 3.80 -20.82 -5.65
CA MET A 427 5.02 -21.12 -6.38
C MET A 427 6.30 -21.03 -5.55
N TRP A 428 6.26 -20.46 -4.34
CA TRP A 428 7.46 -20.18 -3.56
C TRP A 428 8.28 -21.43 -3.21
N GLU A 429 7.68 -22.45 -2.63
CA GLU A 429 8.39 -23.67 -2.25
C GLU A 429 8.95 -24.43 -3.47
N PRO A 430 8.22 -24.58 -4.60
CA PRO A 430 8.78 -25.07 -5.87
C PRO A 430 9.95 -24.24 -6.41
N LEU A 431 9.90 -22.90 -6.33
CA LEU A 431 10.98 -22.03 -6.85
C LEU A 431 12.22 -22.06 -5.96
N ALA A 432 12.04 -22.05 -4.64
CA ALA A 432 13.13 -22.22 -3.69
C ALA A 432 13.83 -23.58 -3.87
N ALA A 433 13.09 -24.66 -4.15
CA ALA A 433 13.64 -25.98 -4.45
C ALA A 433 14.44 -26.02 -5.77
N LEU A 434 14.20 -25.10 -6.70
CA LEU A 434 14.96 -24.94 -7.95
C LEU A 434 16.16 -23.97 -7.82
N GLY A 435 16.38 -23.37 -6.64
CA GLY A 435 17.52 -22.51 -6.36
C GLY A 435 17.27 -21.00 -6.54
N VAL A 436 16.01 -20.56 -6.67
CA VAL A 436 15.68 -19.11 -6.66
C VAL A 436 16.01 -18.51 -5.30
N ASP A 437 16.84 -17.47 -5.29
CA ASP A 437 17.39 -16.88 -4.06
C ASP A 437 16.43 -15.95 -3.32
N TYR A 438 15.56 -15.23 -4.05
CA TYR A 438 14.63 -14.26 -3.49
C TYR A 438 13.21 -14.47 -4.02
N LEU A 439 12.28 -14.74 -3.11
CA LEU A 439 10.88 -15.01 -3.37
C LEU A 439 10.06 -13.71 -3.33
N ASN A 440 9.51 -13.27 -4.45
CA ASN A 440 8.69 -12.05 -4.52
C ASN A 440 7.41 -12.23 -3.69
N ALA A 441 7.16 -11.31 -2.76
CA ALA A 441 6.08 -11.40 -1.79
C ALA A 441 5.25 -10.11 -1.74
N ASP A 442 3.94 -10.28 -1.89
CA ASP A 442 2.96 -9.20 -1.91
C ASP A 442 2.18 -9.14 -0.58
N ASP A 443 1.82 -10.30 0.00
CA ASP A 443 1.26 -10.40 1.36
C ASP A 443 2.33 -10.89 2.35
N MET A 444 2.78 -9.97 3.21
CA MET A 444 3.75 -10.26 4.27
C MET A 444 3.31 -11.36 5.24
N SER A 445 2.01 -11.54 5.43
CA SER A 445 1.44 -12.59 6.28
C SER A 445 1.81 -13.98 5.75
N ASN A 446 1.85 -14.16 4.44
CA ASN A 446 2.02 -15.47 3.84
C ASN A 446 3.45 -15.99 4.01
N THR A 447 4.41 -15.12 4.33
CA THR A 447 5.80 -15.48 4.67
C THR A 447 5.91 -16.39 5.91
N ALA A 448 4.84 -16.53 6.70
CA ALA A 448 4.82 -17.39 7.87
C ALA A 448 5.19 -18.85 7.56
N ARG A 449 4.69 -19.43 6.46
CA ARG A 449 5.05 -20.82 6.06
C ARG A 449 6.50 -21.00 5.62
N LEU A 450 7.14 -19.95 5.13
CA LEU A 450 8.47 -20.04 4.53
C LEU A 450 9.54 -20.36 5.58
N ARG A 451 10.42 -21.30 5.23
CA ARG A 451 11.51 -21.76 6.10
C ARG A 451 12.43 -20.59 6.46
N ARG A 452 12.71 -20.43 7.76
CA ARG A 452 13.61 -19.38 8.25
C ARG A 452 15.06 -19.71 7.92
N ILE A 453 15.84 -18.69 7.57
CA ILE A 453 17.27 -18.82 7.26
C ILE A 453 18.00 -19.12 8.57
N GLN A 454 18.42 -20.37 8.74
CA GLN A 454 19.09 -20.85 9.95
C GLN A 454 20.59 -20.55 9.94
N TYR A 455 21.16 -20.42 11.14
CA TYR A 455 22.58 -20.17 11.34
C TYR A 455 23.40 -21.40 10.91
N SER A 456 24.29 -21.23 9.93
CA SER A 456 25.27 -22.26 9.59
C SER A 456 26.53 -22.03 10.44
N ALA A 457 26.81 -22.95 11.37
CA ALA A 457 27.99 -22.86 12.24
C ALA A 457 29.32 -22.84 11.48
N ASN A 458 29.33 -23.19 10.19
CA ASN A 458 30.50 -23.27 9.33
C ASN A 458 30.90 -21.93 8.66
N TYR A 459 30.17 -20.83 8.91
CA TYR A 459 30.39 -19.56 8.19
C TYR A 459 31.74 -18.86 8.45
N LYS A 460 32.60 -19.40 9.33
CA LYS A 460 34.00 -18.94 9.47
C LYS A 460 34.96 -19.49 8.39
N ASN A 461 34.55 -20.49 7.60
CA ASN A 461 35.46 -21.24 6.70
C ASN A 461 35.05 -21.28 5.22
N ILE A 462 34.13 -20.42 4.76
CA ILE A 462 33.84 -20.27 3.32
C ILE A 462 34.44 -18.96 2.80
N SER A 463 35.76 -18.94 2.72
CA SER A 463 36.52 -18.01 1.89
C SER A 463 37.65 -18.78 1.21
N SER A 464 37.92 -18.46 -0.06
CA SER A 464 38.91 -19.09 -0.94
C SER A 464 38.72 -20.58 -1.28
N LYS A 465 37.92 -20.85 -2.32
CA LYS A 465 38.35 -21.79 -3.37
C LYS A 465 37.77 -21.38 -4.73
N PRO A 466 38.58 -21.09 -5.76
CA PRO A 466 38.09 -20.82 -7.11
C PRO A 466 37.59 -22.12 -7.78
N PRO A 467 36.66 -22.05 -8.74
CA PRO A 467 36.24 -23.21 -9.51
C PRO A 467 37.35 -23.67 -10.46
N GLU A 468 37.52 -24.99 -10.59
CA GLU A 468 38.43 -25.58 -11.59
C GLU A 468 37.85 -25.40 -13.00
N THR A 469 38.74 -25.08 -13.95
CA THR A 469 38.38 -24.82 -15.35
C THR A 469 37.90 -26.09 -16.05
N MET A 470 36.64 -26.10 -16.50
CA MET A 470 36.13 -27.11 -17.43
C MET A 470 35.93 -26.47 -18.82
N GLN A 471 36.68 -26.95 -19.81
CA GLN A 471 36.58 -26.45 -21.19
C GLN A 471 35.28 -26.93 -21.85
N LEU A 472 34.57 -26.02 -22.52
CA LEU A 472 33.41 -26.31 -23.37
C LEU A 472 33.80 -26.18 -24.85
N PRO A 473 33.33 -27.09 -25.74
CA PRO A 473 33.56 -26.98 -27.17
C PRO A 473 32.63 -25.94 -27.81
N SER A 474 33.15 -25.22 -28.80
CA SER A 474 32.45 -24.20 -29.56
C SER A 474 31.45 -24.80 -30.55
N MET A 475 30.17 -24.40 -30.47
CA MET A 475 29.19 -24.54 -31.56
C MET A 475 28.52 -23.20 -31.85
N SER A 476 28.67 -22.75 -33.10
CA SER A 476 28.03 -21.56 -33.66
C SER A 476 26.72 -21.93 -34.36
N LEU A 477 25.62 -21.21 -34.10
CA LEU A 477 24.46 -21.08 -35.00
C LEU A 477 23.61 -19.83 -34.57
N PRO A 478 22.59 -19.37 -35.33
CA PRO A 478 22.62 -18.02 -35.87
C PRO A 478 21.65 -17.04 -35.20
N ALA A 479 21.85 -15.75 -35.46
CA ALA A 479 20.99 -14.68 -34.97
C ALA A 479 19.56 -14.78 -35.53
N VAL A 480 18.57 -14.82 -34.62
CA VAL A 480 17.16 -14.59 -34.94
C VAL A 480 16.81 -13.16 -34.51
N LEU A 481 16.33 -12.36 -35.47
CA LEU A 481 15.91 -10.98 -35.23
C LEU A 481 14.74 -10.93 -34.25
N GLY A 482 14.88 -10.12 -33.20
CA GLY A 482 13.87 -9.97 -32.16
C GLY A 482 12.68 -9.12 -32.61
N LEU A 483 11.48 -9.55 -32.21
CA LEU A 483 10.29 -8.71 -32.11
C LEU A 483 10.10 -8.32 -30.65
N ALA A 484 10.05 -7.02 -30.38
CA ALA A 484 9.91 -6.49 -29.03
C ALA A 484 8.48 -6.68 -28.51
N SER A 485 8.33 -7.36 -27.38
CA SER A 485 7.07 -7.41 -26.61
C SER A 485 7.02 -6.24 -25.64
N LEU A 486 6.12 -5.28 -25.89
CA LEU A 486 5.85 -4.17 -24.97
C LEU A 486 5.12 -4.69 -23.72
N ALA A 487 5.58 -4.32 -22.53
CA ALA A 487 4.84 -4.56 -21.29
C ALA A 487 3.65 -3.59 -21.22
N THR A 488 2.43 -4.12 -21.12
CA THR A 488 1.22 -3.30 -20.98
C THR A 488 1.10 -2.80 -19.54
N ALA A 489 1.24 -1.48 -19.35
CA ALA A 489 1.12 -0.81 -18.07
C ALA A 489 0.16 0.38 -18.18
N HIS A 490 -0.96 0.35 -17.45
CA HIS A 490 -2.20 1.09 -17.78
C HIS A 490 -2.98 1.46 -16.48
N MET A 491 -3.92 2.41 -16.50
CA MET A 491 -4.64 2.98 -15.32
C MET A 491 -6.07 2.45 -15.05
N GLN A 492 -6.47 2.34 -13.76
CA GLN A 492 -7.87 2.15 -13.31
C GLN A 492 -8.34 3.23 -12.30
N MET A 493 -9.66 3.37 -12.15
CA MET A 493 -10.31 4.06 -11.04
C MET A 493 -10.36 3.16 -9.79
N THR A 494 -10.02 3.72 -8.63
CA THR A 494 -10.03 3.02 -7.33
C THR A 494 -11.09 3.55 -6.38
N SER A 495 -11.53 4.79 -6.55
CA SER A 495 -12.65 5.39 -5.79
C SER A 495 -13.47 6.34 -6.68
N PRO A 496 -14.82 6.29 -6.66
CA PRO A 496 -15.63 5.21 -6.07
C PRO A 496 -15.28 3.85 -6.72
N PRO A 497 -15.21 2.74 -5.97
CA PRO A 497 -14.76 1.45 -6.51
C PRO A 497 -15.60 0.95 -7.71
N PRO A 498 -14.99 0.74 -8.89
CA PRO A 498 -15.73 0.25 -10.07
C PRO A 498 -16.35 -1.13 -9.89
N PHE A 499 -17.33 -1.49 -10.72
CA PHE A 499 -17.77 -2.89 -10.82
C PHE A 499 -16.59 -3.81 -11.13
N ARG A 500 -16.51 -4.95 -10.44
CA ARG A 500 -15.46 -5.97 -10.57
C ARG A 500 -14.03 -5.52 -10.24
N SER A 501 -13.76 -4.27 -9.86
CA SER A 501 -12.44 -3.89 -9.34
C SER A 501 -12.17 -4.61 -8.01
N SER A 502 -10.92 -4.97 -7.74
CA SER A 502 -10.48 -5.53 -6.45
C SER A 502 -10.76 -4.61 -5.26
N HIS A 503 -10.95 -3.32 -5.51
CA HIS A 503 -11.32 -2.31 -4.51
C HIS A 503 -12.81 -2.33 -4.14
N ASN A 504 -13.67 -3.05 -4.87
CA ASN A 504 -15.10 -3.04 -4.67
C ASN A 504 -15.51 -4.15 -3.67
N PRO A 505 -15.98 -3.80 -2.45
CA PRO A 505 -16.26 -4.78 -1.39
C PRO A 505 -17.46 -5.69 -1.70
N TYR A 506 -18.23 -5.40 -2.75
CA TYR A 506 -19.39 -6.20 -3.17
C TYR A 506 -19.08 -7.17 -4.30
N THR A 507 -17.93 -7.07 -4.98
CA THR A 507 -17.64 -7.99 -6.08
C THR A 507 -17.29 -9.39 -5.57
N THR A 508 -17.82 -10.41 -6.23
CA THR A 508 -17.41 -11.82 -6.03
C THR A 508 -16.75 -12.38 -7.30
N SER A 509 -16.40 -11.52 -8.25
CA SER A 509 -15.88 -11.89 -9.56
C SER A 509 -14.84 -10.88 -10.06
N VAL A 510 -13.79 -10.63 -9.27
CA VAL A 510 -12.75 -9.63 -9.54
C VAL A 510 -12.23 -9.73 -10.98
N ASP A 511 -12.17 -8.59 -11.66
CA ASP A 511 -11.39 -8.38 -12.87
C ASP A 511 -10.02 -7.83 -12.46
N TYR A 512 -8.99 -8.67 -12.57
CA TYR A 512 -7.61 -8.31 -12.25
C TYR A 512 -6.95 -7.46 -13.35
N ASP A 513 -7.61 -7.26 -14.50
CA ASP A 513 -7.18 -6.46 -15.65
C ASP A 513 -8.06 -5.20 -15.82
N MET A 514 -8.65 -4.72 -14.71
CA MET A 514 -9.50 -3.52 -14.66
C MET A 514 -8.83 -2.28 -15.24
N ASN A 515 -7.50 -2.22 -15.17
CA ASN A 515 -6.66 -1.12 -15.63
C ASN A 515 -6.33 -1.16 -17.13
N SER A 516 -6.52 -2.28 -17.83
CA SER A 516 -6.45 -2.27 -19.30
C SER A 516 -7.56 -1.42 -19.91
N PRO A 517 -7.34 -0.82 -21.09
CA PRO A 517 -8.31 0.06 -21.73
C PRO A 517 -9.53 -0.73 -22.19
N LEU A 518 -10.51 -0.05 -22.76
CA LEU A 518 -11.54 -0.72 -23.56
C LEU A 518 -10.91 -1.34 -24.80
N GLU A 519 -11.54 -2.40 -25.31
CA GLU A 519 -11.11 -3.01 -26.56
C GLU A 519 -11.28 -2.02 -27.71
N ALA A 520 -10.29 -1.93 -28.59
CA ALA A 520 -10.36 -1.09 -29.80
C ALA A 520 -11.52 -1.49 -30.74
N SER A 521 -12.06 -2.70 -30.58
CA SER A 521 -13.28 -3.22 -31.23
C SER A 521 -14.57 -2.55 -30.76
N GLY A 522 -14.55 -1.89 -29.59
CA GLY A 522 -15.75 -1.42 -28.88
C GLY A 522 -16.59 -2.53 -28.22
N ALA A 523 -16.21 -3.80 -28.30
CA ALA A 523 -17.05 -4.93 -27.85
C ALA A 523 -17.36 -4.92 -26.34
N ASN A 524 -16.51 -4.26 -25.54
CA ASN A 524 -16.70 -4.08 -24.10
C ASN A 524 -17.08 -2.63 -23.70
N TYR A 525 -17.37 -1.75 -24.66
CA TYR A 525 -17.94 -0.42 -24.37
C TYR A 525 -19.45 -0.53 -24.08
N PRO A 526 -19.99 0.18 -23.08
CA PRO A 526 -19.32 0.97 -22.05
C PRO A 526 -18.95 0.13 -20.81
N CYS A 527 -18.11 0.70 -19.92
CA CYS A 527 -17.80 0.16 -18.60
C CYS A 527 -17.18 -1.26 -18.58
N LYS A 528 -16.38 -1.63 -19.59
CA LYS A 528 -15.87 -3.00 -19.81
C LYS A 528 -17.00 -4.06 -19.87
N GLY A 529 -18.23 -3.65 -20.18
CA GLY A 529 -19.45 -4.48 -20.16
C GLY A 529 -20.06 -4.71 -18.77
N TYR A 530 -19.46 -4.19 -17.69
CA TYR A 530 -19.83 -4.52 -16.30
C TYR A 530 -20.99 -3.69 -15.74
N HIS A 531 -21.46 -2.67 -16.48
CA HIS A 531 -22.71 -1.96 -16.19
C HIS A 531 -23.92 -2.91 -16.05
N LYS A 532 -23.86 -4.09 -16.68
CA LYS A 532 -24.85 -5.19 -16.58
C LYS A 532 -24.99 -5.78 -15.16
N LEU A 533 -24.10 -5.46 -14.23
CA LEU A 533 -24.20 -5.87 -12.83
C LEU A 533 -25.10 -4.93 -11.99
N LEU A 534 -25.53 -3.79 -12.54
CA LEU A 534 -26.45 -2.86 -11.86
C LEU A 534 -27.73 -3.59 -11.40
N GLY A 535 -28.14 -3.34 -10.16
CA GLY A 535 -29.30 -4.02 -9.54
C GLY A 535 -29.03 -5.44 -9.02
N THR A 536 -27.83 -6.01 -9.23
CA THR A 536 -27.43 -7.30 -8.64
C THR A 536 -26.75 -7.10 -7.26
N PRO A 537 -26.66 -8.13 -6.40
CA PRO A 537 -25.91 -8.06 -5.15
C PRO A 537 -24.42 -7.69 -5.32
N GLN A 538 -23.81 -8.03 -6.46
CA GLN A 538 -22.42 -7.65 -6.78
C GLN A 538 -22.28 -6.22 -7.29
N GLY A 539 -23.38 -5.61 -7.73
CA GLY A 539 -23.44 -4.25 -8.26
C GLY A 539 -24.16 -3.26 -7.33
N ARG A 540 -24.05 -3.45 -6.02
CA ARG A 540 -24.57 -2.49 -5.02
C ARG A 540 -23.85 -1.14 -5.14
N SER A 541 -24.56 -0.09 -4.77
CA SER A 541 -24.03 1.28 -4.71
C SER A 541 -22.85 1.35 -3.73
N VAL A 542 -21.73 1.90 -4.17
CA VAL A 542 -20.47 2.00 -3.40
C VAL A 542 -20.22 3.39 -2.81
N ALA A 543 -21.03 4.39 -3.18
CA ALA A 543 -20.96 5.73 -2.62
C ALA A 543 -22.33 6.43 -2.70
N THR A 544 -22.65 7.24 -1.69
CA THR A 544 -23.81 8.12 -1.69
C THR A 544 -23.35 9.57 -1.76
N TRP A 545 -23.87 10.32 -2.72
CA TRP A 545 -23.57 11.72 -2.98
C TRP A 545 -24.84 12.56 -2.98
N ARG A 546 -24.72 13.89 -2.90
CA ARG A 546 -25.85 14.84 -2.89
C ARG A 546 -25.70 15.82 -4.06
N ALA A 547 -26.79 16.12 -4.75
CA ALA A 547 -26.81 17.16 -5.78
C ALA A 547 -26.30 18.52 -5.21
N GLY A 548 -25.42 19.18 -5.95
CA GLY A 548 -24.69 20.38 -5.50
C GLY A 548 -23.41 20.13 -4.69
N GLY A 549 -23.11 18.89 -4.28
CA GLY A 549 -21.93 18.57 -3.46
C GLY A 549 -20.63 18.46 -4.28
N SER A 550 -19.51 18.82 -3.66
CA SER A 550 -18.16 18.55 -4.19
C SER A 550 -17.63 17.19 -3.71
N TYR A 551 -17.04 16.44 -4.63
CA TYR A 551 -16.53 15.09 -4.44
C TYR A 551 -15.20 14.92 -5.16
N SER A 552 -14.62 13.73 -5.08
CA SER A 552 -13.42 13.37 -5.86
C SER A 552 -13.45 11.92 -6.29
N PHE A 553 -12.87 11.64 -7.45
CA PHE A 553 -12.52 10.27 -7.84
C PHE A 553 -11.01 10.06 -7.68
N SER A 554 -10.60 8.82 -7.48
CA SER A 554 -9.19 8.40 -7.37
C SER A 554 -8.85 7.32 -8.39
N VAL A 555 -7.59 7.32 -8.83
CA VAL A 555 -7.06 6.48 -9.92
C VAL A 555 -5.66 5.96 -9.58
N ALA A 556 -5.37 4.74 -10.01
CA ALA A 556 -4.07 4.06 -9.87
C ALA A 556 -3.88 3.01 -10.99
N GLY A 557 -2.64 2.73 -11.40
CA GLY A 557 -2.31 1.66 -12.36
C GLY A 557 -0.99 1.94 -13.09
N SER A 558 -0.30 0.92 -13.57
CA SER A 558 1.16 0.92 -13.77
C SER A 558 1.77 1.92 -14.77
N ALA A 559 1.01 2.56 -15.68
CA ALA A 559 1.53 3.71 -16.43
C ALA A 559 0.47 4.75 -16.81
N THR A 560 0.95 5.99 -16.88
CA THR A 560 0.15 7.22 -16.85
C THR A 560 0.14 7.93 -18.21
N HIS A 561 0.90 7.41 -19.18
CA HIS A 561 0.98 7.85 -20.58
C HIS A 561 1.19 9.37 -20.78
N ASN A 562 1.92 10.02 -19.86
CA ASN A 562 2.14 11.47 -19.80
C ASN A 562 0.83 12.29 -19.64
N GLY A 563 -0.19 11.66 -19.05
CA GLY A 563 -1.52 12.25 -18.88
C GLY A 563 -2.36 12.12 -20.16
N GLY A 564 -2.98 13.20 -20.57
CA GLY A 564 -4.09 13.20 -21.53
C GLY A 564 -5.28 13.97 -20.98
N SER A 565 -6.46 13.68 -21.52
CA SER A 565 -7.72 14.30 -21.09
C SER A 565 -8.70 13.27 -20.55
N CYS A 566 -9.45 13.64 -19.52
CA CYS A 566 -10.47 12.80 -18.89
C CYS A 566 -11.82 13.48 -18.86
N GLN A 567 -12.90 12.70 -18.79
CA GLN A 567 -14.19 13.18 -18.31
C GLN A 567 -14.65 12.31 -17.13
N VAL A 568 -15.44 12.93 -16.25
CA VAL A 568 -16.32 12.19 -15.34
C VAL A 568 -17.76 12.46 -15.71
N SER A 569 -18.59 11.41 -15.68
CA SER A 569 -19.94 11.41 -16.24
C SER A 569 -20.92 10.61 -15.40
N LEU A 570 -22.21 10.93 -15.49
CA LEU A 570 -23.31 10.18 -14.88
C LEU A 570 -24.24 9.57 -15.94
N SER A 571 -24.75 8.37 -15.68
CA SER A 571 -25.82 7.72 -16.46
C SER A 571 -26.92 7.22 -15.52
N TYR A 572 -28.18 7.45 -15.93
CA TYR A 572 -29.39 7.01 -15.22
C TYR A 572 -30.21 5.98 -16.01
N ASP A 573 -29.74 5.60 -17.20
CA ASP A 573 -30.43 4.71 -18.15
C ASP A 573 -29.74 3.34 -18.29
N GLY A 574 -29.03 2.91 -17.24
CA GLY A 574 -28.30 1.64 -17.20
C GLY A 574 -26.98 1.64 -17.99
N GLY A 575 -26.47 2.81 -18.38
CA GLY A 575 -25.26 2.97 -19.18
C GLY A 575 -25.51 3.08 -20.68
N GLN A 576 -26.76 3.24 -21.13
CA GLN A 576 -27.04 3.52 -22.55
C GLN A 576 -26.49 4.90 -22.95
N THR A 577 -26.59 5.89 -22.05
CA THR A 577 -26.09 7.24 -22.29
C THR A 577 -25.47 7.85 -21.03
N PHE A 578 -24.36 8.58 -21.22
CA PHE A 578 -23.63 9.26 -20.16
C PHE A 578 -23.61 10.77 -20.42
N THR A 579 -23.87 11.56 -19.38
CA THR A 579 -23.78 13.03 -19.38
C THR A 579 -22.52 13.44 -18.65
N ALA A 580 -21.64 14.21 -19.32
CA ALA A 580 -20.38 14.67 -18.74
C ALA A 580 -20.65 15.75 -17.68
N ILE A 581 -20.11 15.55 -16.46
CA ILE A 581 -20.24 16.49 -15.35
C ILE A 581 -18.98 17.33 -15.12
N HIS A 582 -17.79 16.85 -15.50
CA HIS A 582 -16.54 17.64 -15.48
C HIS A 582 -15.57 17.14 -16.55
N SER A 583 -14.87 18.05 -17.21
CA SER A 583 -13.82 17.74 -18.21
C SER A 583 -12.44 18.21 -17.73
N TYR A 584 -11.45 17.31 -17.74
CA TYR A 584 -10.05 17.64 -17.46
C TYR A 584 -9.27 17.58 -18.78
N VAL A 585 -8.81 18.72 -19.26
CA VAL A 585 -8.06 18.83 -20.52
C VAL A 585 -6.58 18.96 -20.21
N GLY A 586 -5.84 17.91 -20.52
CA GLY A 586 -4.43 17.76 -20.16
C GLY A 586 -4.19 17.42 -18.70
N GLY A 587 -3.04 16.80 -18.45
CA GLY A 587 -2.57 16.46 -17.11
C GLY A 587 -3.39 15.39 -16.37
N CYS A 588 -4.51 14.91 -16.89
CA CYS A 588 -5.24 13.78 -16.29
C CYS A 588 -4.78 12.46 -16.92
N PRO A 589 -4.48 11.41 -16.13
CA PRO A 589 -4.65 11.27 -14.69
C PRO A 589 -3.37 11.50 -13.86
N LEU A 590 -2.48 12.46 -14.16
CA LEU A 590 -1.16 12.65 -13.48
C LEU A 590 -1.17 12.91 -11.94
N LYS A 591 -2.32 12.80 -11.29
CA LYS A 591 -2.52 12.88 -9.83
C LYS A 591 -3.37 11.67 -9.41
N SER A 592 -3.19 11.19 -8.19
CA SER A 592 -3.99 10.06 -7.66
C SER A 592 -5.47 10.38 -7.45
N THR A 593 -5.83 11.66 -7.26
CA THR A 593 -7.18 12.10 -6.86
C THR A 593 -7.56 13.40 -7.54
N TRP A 594 -8.80 13.49 -8.00
CA TRP A 594 -9.31 14.54 -8.88
C TRP A 594 -10.67 15.05 -8.39
N PRO A 595 -10.81 16.36 -8.08
CA PRO A 595 -12.04 16.92 -7.55
C PRO A 595 -13.05 17.26 -8.66
N PHE A 596 -14.34 17.06 -8.40
CA PHE A 596 -15.45 17.51 -9.24
C PHE A 596 -16.63 17.96 -8.35
N THR A 597 -17.59 18.68 -8.93
CA THR A 597 -18.82 19.07 -8.23
C THR A 597 -20.04 18.55 -8.98
N LEU A 598 -21.01 17.99 -8.27
CA LEU A 598 -22.29 17.61 -8.86
C LEU A 598 -23.14 18.86 -9.11
N PRO A 599 -23.76 19.02 -10.29
CA PRO A 599 -24.73 20.08 -10.54
C PRO A 599 -25.85 20.16 -9.48
N ASN A 600 -26.35 21.37 -9.22
CA ASN A 600 -27.36 21.62 -8.20
C ASN A 600 -28.69 20.89 -8.46
N ASP A 601 -29.01 20.62 -9.72
CA ASP A 601 -30.20 19.89 -10.21
C ASP A 601 -29.87 18.46 -10.68
N THR A 602 -28.74 17.89 -10.25
CA THR A 602 -28.40 16.49 -10.54
C THR A 602 -29.56 15.57 -10.08
N PRO A 603 -30.12 14.71 -10.94
CA PRO A 603 -31.27 13.89 -10.57
C PRO A 603 -30.98 12.97 -9.37
N ALA A 604 -31.92 12.90 -8.44
CA ALA A 604 -31.85 11.94 -7.35
C ALA A 604 -32.17 10.51 -7.86
N GLY A 605 -31.51 9.50 -7.29
CA GLY A 605 -31.68 8.09 -7.62
C GLY A 605 -30.35 7.36 -7.84
N GLU A 606 -30.46 6.09 -8.19
CA GLU A 606 -29.33 5.22 -8.55
C GLU A 606 -28.72 5.65 -9.89
N ALA A 607 -27.39 5.80 -9.95
CA ALA A 607 -26.67 6.26 -11.14
C ALA A 607 -25.35 5.51 -11.35
N LEU A 608 -24.92 5.37 -12.60
CA LEU A 608 -23.57 4.96 -12.94
C LEU A 608 -22.66 6.18 -13.02
N PHE A 609 -21.65 6.24 -12.17
CA PHE A 609 -20.54 7.18 -12.30
C PHE A 609 -19.44 6.55 -13.15
N ALA A 610 -19.05 7.22 -14.23
CA ALA A 610 -17.98 6.79 -15.11
C ALA A 610 -16.82 7.80 -15.10
N TRP A 611 -15.60 7.28 -14.93
CA TRP A 611 -14.38 7.96 -15.34
C TRP A 611 -13.98 7.44 -16.73
N SER A 612 -13.73 8.34 -17.66
CA SER A 612 -13.14 8.03 -18.96
C SER A 612 -11.86 8.83 -19.19
N TRP A 613 -10.88 8.23 -19.89
CA TRP A 613 -9.58 8.84 -20.15
C TRP A 613 -9.05 8.48 -21.55
N PHE A 614 -8.42 9.46 -22.18
CA PHE A 614 -7.74 9.37 -23.47
C PHE A 614 -6.27 9.79 -23.28
N ASN A 615 -5.37 8.84 -23.47
CA ASN A 615 -3.96 8.93 -23.13
C ASN A 615 -3.17 9.82 -24.12
N ASN A 616 -2.24 10.62 -23.61
CA ASN A 616 -1.43 11.53 -24.45
C ASN A 616 -0.47 10.75 -25.37
N ILE A 617 0.32 9.81 -24.83
CA ILE A 617 1.36 9.05 -25.56
C ILE A 617 1.04 7.55 -25.61
N GLY A 618 1.42 6.86 -26.70
CA GLY A 618 1.25 5.42 -26.92
C GLY A 618 0.13 5.10 -27.91
N ASN A 619 -0.43 3.89 -27.82
CA ASN A 619 -1.62 3.50 -28.57
C ASN A 619 -2.76 4.53 -28.42
N ARG A 620 -3.64 4.66 -29.41
CA ARG A 620 -4.81 5.53 -29.30
C ARG A 620 -5.93 4.72 -28.64
N GLU A 621 -6.13 4.94 -27.34
CA GLU A 621 -7.00 4.09 -26.50
C GLU A 621 -8.09 4.92 -25.81
N MET A 622 -9.13 4.24 -25.32
CA MET A 622 -10.11 4.82 -24.40
C MET A 622 -10.20 3.96 -23.17
N TYR A 623 -9.94 4.56 -22.03
CA TYR A 623 -10.16 3.97 -20.72
C TYR A 623 -11.56 4.30 -20.26
N MET A 624 -12.23 3.35 -19.61
CA MET A 624 -13.51 3.60 -18.95
C MET A 624 -13.72 2.65 -17.78
N ASN A 625 -13.91 3.19 -16.58
CA ASN A 625 -14.34 2.43 -15.42
C ASN A 625 -15.59 3.05 -14.82
N CYS A 626 -16.53 2.21 -14.38
CA CYS A 626 -17.82 2.66 -13.87
C CYS A 626 -18.12 2.06 -12.51
N ALA A 627 -18.59 2.90 -11.60
CA ALA A 627 -19.08 2.55 -10.28
C ALA A 627 -20.58 2.84 -10.17
N HIS A 628 -21.27 2.09 -9.31
CA HIS A 628 -22.64 2.42 -8.94
C HIS A 628 -22.62 3.41 -7.77
N VAL A 629 -23.33 4.54 -7.91
CA VAL A 629 -23.48 5.56 -6.88
C VAL A 629 -24.95 5.92 -6.69
N THR A 630 -25.32 6.28 -5.47
CA THR A 630 -26.67 6.77 -5.13
C THR A 630 -26.61 8.29 -5.03
N ILE A 631 -27.45 9.00 -5.79
CA ILE A 631 -27.56 10.45 -5.69
C ILE A 631 -28.78 10.82 -4.85
N GLU A 632 -28.56 11.52 -3.75
CA GLU A 632 -29.60 12.17 -2.98
C GLU A 632 -29.94 13.54 -3.58
N GLY A 633 -31.22 13.92 -3.46
CA GLY A 633 -31.66 15.27 -3.81
C GLY A 633 -30.94 16.34 -3.00
N ARG A 634 -30.84 17.54 -3.57
CA ARG A 634 -30.34 18.73 -2.87
C ARG A 634 -31.16 18.90 -1.58
N ALA A 635 -30.48 19.11 -0.47
CA ALA A 635 -31.17 19.47 0.77
C ALA A 635 -31.94 20.78 0.54
N ALA A 636 -33.16 20.88 1.06
CA ALA A 636 -33.84 22.17 1.14
C ALA A 636 -33.01 23.07 2.06
N ALA A 637 -32.24 23.97 1.48
CA ALA A 637 -31.48 24.96 2.23
C ALA A 637 -32.46 25.89 2.97
N ALA A 638 -32.08 26.31 4.17
CA ALA A 638 -32.88 27.18 5.02
C ALA A 638 -32.82 28.66 4.54
N ASP A 639 -33.09 28.89 3.26
CA ASP A 639 -33.06 30.20 2.61
C ASP A 639 -34.35 30.99 2.88
N ALA A 640 -34.70 31.14 4.17
CA ALA A 640 -35.91 31.81 4.64
C ALA A 640 -35.65 32.98 5.61
N GLU A 641 -34.41 33.41 5.82
CA GLU A 641 -34.06 34.65 6.55
C GLU A 641 -32.92 35.44 5.88
N ALA A 642 -33.09 35.83 4.61
CA ALA A 642 -32.25 36.84 3.95
C ALA A 642 -33.03 37.65 2.88
N GLY A 643 -34.29 37.99 3.19
CA GLY A 643 -35.28 38.48 2.22
C GLY A 643 -35.88 39.86 2.51
N ALA A 644 -35.10 40.83 3.00
CA ALA A 644 -35.57 42.22 3.14
C ALA A 644 -34.38 43.22 3.11
N GLY A 645 -34.32 44.07 2.08
CA GLY A 645 -33.28 45.12 1.99
C GLY A 645 -32.92 45.57 0.57
N ALA A 646 -33.91 45.99 -0.23
CA ALA A 646 -33.62 46.62 -1.51
C ALA A 646 -33.08 48.05 -1.31
N GLY A 647 -31.96 48.37 -1.98
CA GLY A 647 -31.37 49.71 -2.03
C GLY A 647 -30.40 49.81 -3.20
N ALA A 648 -30.66 50.71 -4.14
CA ALA A 648 -29.84 50.91 -5.33
C ALA A 648 -28.65 51.85 -5.05
N ASP A 649 -27.54 51.69 -5.78
CA ASP A 649 -27.16 52.68 -6.81
C ASP A 649 -26.13 52.10 -7.81
N ALA A 650 -25.84 52.83 -8.88
CA ALA A 650 -24.94 52.44 -9.97
C ALA A 650 -23.50 52.99 -9.82
N GLY A 651 -22.51 52.38 -10.49
CA GLY A 651 -21.23 53.07 -10.74
C GLY A 651 -20.00 52.23 -11.13
N ALA A 652 -19.62 52.32 -12.41
CA ALA A 652 -18.26 52.38 -12.95
C ALA A 652 -17.25 51.20 -12.83
N GLU A 653 -16.37 51.14 -13.83
CA GLU A 653 -15.28 50.17 -14.03
C GLU A 653 -13.98 50.61 -13.31
N ALA A 654 -13.15 49.65 -12.91
CA ALA A 654 -11.68 49.75 -12.95
C ALA A 654 -11.01 48.37 -12.72
N GLU A 655 -9.96 48.07 -13.48
CA GLU A 655 -9.07 46.93 -13.20
C GLU A 655 -8.20 47.18 -11.95
N THR A 656 -7.87 46.13 -11.19
CA THR A 656 -6.51 45.89 -10.66
C THR A 656 -6.39 44.45 -10.15
N ALA A 657 -5.16 43.94 -10.09
CA ALA A 657 -4.87 42.54 -9.79
C ALA A 657 -4.69 42.24 -8.28
N ALA A 658 -4.61 40.93 -8.00
CA ALA A 658 -4.26 40.25 -6.73
C ALA A 658 -5.40 40.01 -5.71
N GLY A 659 -5.54 38.73 -5.31
CA GLY A 659 -6.35 38.32 -4.15
C GLY A 659 -7.65 37.59 -4.47
N VAL A 660 -7.61 36.39 -5.07
CA VAL A 660 -8.80 35.51 -5.11
C VAL A 660 -8.94 34.78 -3.78
N SER A 661 -9.91 35.23 -2.99
CA SER A 661 -10.39 34.51 -1.80
C SER A 661 -11.08 33.20 -2.21
N LEU A 662 -10.78 32.11 -1.50
CA LEU A 662 -11.48 30.83 -1.68
C LEU A 662 -12.85 30.89 -0.99
N ASN A 663 -13.89 31.30 -1.72
CA ASN A 663 -15.29 31.13 -1.32
C ASN A 663 -16.14 30.59 -2.48
N GLU A 664 -17.17 29.84 -2.10
CA GLU A 664 -17.99 28.92 -2.89
C GLU A 664 -18.32 29.36 -4.32
N ARG A 665 -17.91 28.54 -5.31
CA ARG A 665 -18.29 28.69 -6.72
C ARG A 665 -19.41 27.70 -7.04
N ALA A 666 -20.65 28.18 -7.11
CA ALA A 666 -21.78 27.35 -7.53
C ALA A 666 -21.65 26.93 -9.01
N PRO A 667 -21.96 25.67 -9.39
CA PRO A 667 -22.10 25.30 -10.80
C PRO A 667 -23.34 26.01 -11.35
N SER A 668 -23.14 27.01 -12.22
CA SER A 668 -24.23 27.85 -12.77
C SER A 668 -25.16 27.10 -13.72
N ASP A 669 -24.67 26.00 -14.29
CA ASP A 669 -25.27 25.36 -15.46
C ASP A 669 -25.92 24.01 -15.11
N PRO A 670 -27.21 23.82 -15.45
CA PRO A 670 -28.00 22.68 -15.01
C PRO A 670 -27.55 21.36 -15.66
N PHE A 671 -27.76 20.25 -14.96
CA PHE A 671 -27.41 18.90 -15.42
C PHE A 671 -27.97 18.60 -16.83
N ARG A 672 -29.18 19.09 -17.13
CA ARG A 672 -29.85 18.92 -18.43
C ARG A 672 -29.20 19.65 -19.61
N SER A 673 -28.38 20.68 -19.40
CA SER A 673 -27.68 21.39 -20.49
C SER A 673 -26.29 20.82 -20.80
N ARG A 674 -25.85 19.83 -20.02
CA ARG A 674 -24.51 19.26 -20.14
C ARG A 674 -24.39 18.30 -21.32
N PRO A 675 -23.22 18.22 -21.96
CA PRO A 675 -23.04 17.39 -23.14
C PRO A 675 -23.02 15.91 -22.77
N ARG A 676 -23.21 15.07 -23.79
CA ARG A 676 -22.90 13.65 -23.69
C ARG A 676 -21.39 13.45 -23.49
N MET A 677 -21.02 12.42 -22.75
CA MET A 677 -19.64 11.97 -22.61
C MET A 677 -19.04 11.68 -23.98
N PHE A 678 -17.82 12.17 -24.20
CA PHE A 678 -17.05 11.90 -25.41
C PHE A 678 -16.56 10.44 -25.44
N ALA A 679 -16.61 9.84 -26.63
CA ALA A 679 -16.09 8.50 -26.91
C ALA A 679 -15.33 8.49 -28.22
N ALA A 680 -14.17 7.82 -28.23
CA ALA A 680 -13.30 7.64 -29.39
C ALA A 680 -12.47 6.37 -29.20
N ASN A 681 -11.71 5.96 -30.22
CA ASN A 681 -10.78 4.82 -30.13
C ASN A 681 -11.43 3.45 -29.85
N VAL A 682 -12.76 3.33 -29.98
CA VAL A 682 -13.57 2.13 -29.69
C VAL A 682 -14.41 1.71 -30.91
N ALA A 683 -13.77 1.63 -32.08
CA ALA A 683 -14.38 1.35 -33.39
C ALA A 683 -15.57 2.26 -33.82
N ASN A 684 -15.83 3.37 -33.12
CA ASN A 684 -16.96 4.26 -33.36
C ASN A 684 -16.76 5.29 -34.49
N GLY A 685 -15.68 5.15 -35.28
CA GLY A 685 -15.32 6.11 -36.34
C GLY A 685 -14.72 7.44 -35.84
N CYS A 686 -14.46 7.58 -34.53
CA CYS A 686 -13.76 8.72 -33.94
C CYS A 686 -12.41 8.28 -33.34
N SER A 687 -11.38 9.12 -33.46
CA SER A 687 -10.01 8.83 -33.01
C SER A 687 -9.32 10.03 -32.40
N THR A 688 -8.42 9.81 -31.44
CA THR A 688 -7.57 10.85 -30.84
C THR A 688 -6.19 10.92 -31.50
N VAL A 689 -5.49 12.05 -31.37
CA VAL A 689 -4.14 12.25 -31.90
C VAL A 689 -3.09 11.95 -30.83
N GLU A 690 -1.96 11.34 -31.20
CA GLU A 690 -0.84 11.06 -30.29
C GLU A 690 0.00 12.32 -29.99
N GLY A 691 0.54 12.39 -28.77
CA GLY A 691 1.42 13.46 -28.32
C GLY A 691 0.71 14.79 -28.13
N ALA A 692 -0.61 14.77 -27.92
CA ALA A 692 -1.45 15.93 -27.62
C ALA A 692 -2.63 15.50 -26.74
N ASP A 693 -3.06 16.40 -25.86
CA ASP A 693 -4.26 16.18 -25.04
C ASP A 693 -5.50 16.39 -25.91
N VAL A 694 -6.48 15.48 -25.86
CA VAL A 694 -7.70 15.67 -26.67
C VAL A 694 -8.51 16.85 -26.14
N LEU A 695 -8.81 17.81 -27.01
CA LEU A 695 -9.78 18.86 -26.75
C LEU A 695 -11.16 18.31 -27.10
N PHE A 696 -11.97 18.01 -26.09
CA PHE A 696 -13.30 17.44 -26.31
C PHE A 696 -14.16 18.41 -27.15
N PRO A 697 -14.88 17.93 -28.19
CA PRO A 697 -15.75 18.78 -29.02
C PRO A 697 -16.82 19.54 -28.21
N LYS A 698 -17.24 18.97 -27.09
CA LYS A 698 -18.17 19.58 -26.12
C LYS A 698 -17.63 19.36 -24.71
N LEU A 699 -16.97 20.38 -24.16
CA LEU A 699 -16.32 20.33 -22.85
C LEU A 699 -17.32 20.32 -21.67
N GLY A 700 -18.49 20.95 -21.85
CA GLY A 700 -19.38 21.26 -20.75
C GLY A 700 -18.92 22.51 -19.97
N PRO A 701 -19.65 22.89 -18.90
CA PRO A 701 -19.40 24.13 -18.16
C PRO A 701 -18.31 24.01 -17.09
N ASP A 702 -18.07 22.81 -16.54
CA ASP A 702 -17.03 22.55 -15.54
C ASP A 702 -15.80 21.94 -16.24
N VAL A 703 -14.74 22.74 -16.35
CA VAL A 703 -13.53 22.40 -17.11
C VAL A 703 -12.27 22.84 -16.39
N ASP A 704 -11.39 21.88 -16.08
CA ASP A 704 -10.00 22.16 -15.74
C ASP A 704 -9.14 21.98 -16.99
N ASN A 705 -8.57 23.06 -17.54
CA ASN A 705 -7.64 22.97 -18.67
C ASN A 705 -6.23 23.36 -18.24
N VAL A 706 -5.34 22.38 -18.19
CA VAL A 706 -3.91 22.54 -17.85
C VAL A 706 -3.00 22.07 -18.99
N SER A 707 -3.57 21.74 -20.15
CA SER A 707 -2.81 21.28 -21.31
C SER A 707 -1.88 22.35 -21.85
N ARG A 708 -0.68 21.93 -22.26
CA ARG A 708 0.27 22.77 -23.02
C ARG A 708 0.22 22.54 -24.53
N LYS A 709 -0.52 21.51 -24.97
CA LYS A 709 -0.65 21.13 -26.38
C LYS A 709 -1.90 20.25 -26.56
N THR A 710 -2.97 20.86 -27.04
CA THR A 710 -4.22 20.17 -27.35
C THR A 710 -4.32 19.78 -28.82
N SER A 711 -5.17 18.79 -29.13
CA SER A 711 -5.61 18.50 -30.50
C SER A 711 -7.10 18.15 -30.52
N PRO A 712 -7.89 18.63 -31.50
CA PRO A 712 -9.23 18.09 -31.71
C PRO A 712 -9.14 16.61 -32.15
N PRO A 713 -10.17 15.80 -31.88
CA PRO A 713 -10.25 14.44 -32.39
C PRO A 713 -10.49 14.42 -33.91
N ARG A 714 -10.24 13.26 -34.54
CA ARG A 714 -10.36 13.04 -35.98
C ARG A 714 -11.39 11.97 -36.30
N GLY A 715 -12.18 12.19 -37.35
CA GLY A 715 -13.26 11.30 -37.79
C GLY A 715 -14.63 11.80 -37.37
N ASN A 716 -15.59 10.89 -37.25
CA ASN A 716 -16.98 11.21 -36.93
C ASN A 716 -17.18 11.29 -35.40
N CYS A 717 -16.97 12.49 -34.84
CA CYS A 717 -16.78 12.71 -33.40
C CYS A 717 -17.85 13.60 -32.72
N ASN A 718 -19.09 13.64 -33.25
CA ASN A 718 -20.13 14.64 -32.89
C ASN A 718 -21.11 14.22 -31.79
#